data_AF-A0A9D7T026-F1
#
_entry.id   AF-A0A9D7T026-F1
#
_cell.length_a   1.000
_cell.length_b   1.000
_cell.length_c   1.000
_cell.angle_alpha   90.00
_cell.angle_beta   90.00
_cell.angle_gamma   90.00
#
_symmetry.space_group_name_H-M   'P 1'
#
loop_
_entity.id
_entity.type
_entity.pdbx_description
1 polymer ?
#
loop_
_entity_poly.entity_id
_entity_poly.type
_entity_poly.pdbx_seq_one_letter_code
_entity_poly.pdbx_strand_id
1 'polypeptide(L)'
;MKNLYVLLVGINDYPAPLPKLNGCIKDINQIEGYLNDYCAKDFNLKIKILENETATYANIISGFRDHLGAAGPDDVAWFHYSGHGSEEKTAPEFLALEPNGKDQTLICIDSRIGGANNLADKELAVLLNELATKNPAGPPHIVVSLDCCHSGSGTRDAGSNIEWGVRNAPSTGGTRTLDSYVNGYYAKQKTLEVPSARHVLLTACKSVQLAGDLPQGGAFTSGLIKALEASKGNLSYTDLFIRARSTVEQTRENQTPQFETIQNFDPYVRFLEGSPTGERDVYEVIVKDGDWYVKCGAIHGLPTAPSSPIELDIYTSPPEKKHVSTAVIKSVGAQLSKIDIEGNLGVSSFLKSLVSDKPTYCATIRHLPAPAEIVKLTGDAQIIQSITSNESLKSKNILWAQKDDKASIEVIADQSGITVMDLDKNRKAFVTDGSSPEHMITVMDALDKIVHWRRIIELENKSRSSKVADMCRFELHEINEAGEIKKHTEPQVRIFAKSEELENRFPAFRPVVHLENIQQPLYFYLLFIAFDYSISCPGEEIVYRAFEYEDKSHVELPLWKKTLGWGPAKNDVEDTCYFKLLVTTEPLDHQQFLQSGLGIHRDILGEPTPQKVFDDWTSKMIAVTMVRQDNTLNPTNNISLADGNITIKAHPSVKGSVSIGQAELNSRSGGPIHAFARLQNEQMQMVDFSPSRSTLSQNVIEINNIELADPSSLENEPLEISLKQIMNDNEVILPVAFDGKFFHVIGDTVSDEQGTHIRVREIPQMVTSDPGASGERGIFQTLKMTLCKLILGQQDVNQLRYVDKKADGTLELTRESLGLKVSKAKKVLLVLHGFGGDGLGMVNALKDNLPAEKIDAYDLILVYDYESLNTPLLETATALKKALEDLGFGKDDRKITIISHSIGGLIARWIVEQEGGNKYIDHCVLVGTPNNGSSYGKIDGYLKWAKSFLDLAINFIPKIVPFSGILLKFLKGATDLSGSIAQIDPSSDFINRLNSSQDPGVRYTVISADAAGLNIEGSGFDGFIQSAQLRLGKAMNNNEPNDLFAPVKSLQCKELWEGRKMQNIIPEPVSNHHFGYFITPHGTRDTHTVWKIMSEEL
;
A
#
# COMPACT_ATOMS: atom_id res chain seq x y z
N MET A 1 3.08 -49.90 4.08
CA MET A 1 4.47 -49.56 3.70
C MET A 1 4.38 -48.98 2.30
N LYS A 2 4.80 -47.72 2.11
CA LYS A 2 4.75 -47.04 0.81
C LYS A 2 5.76 -47.67 -0.15
N ASN A 3 5.56 -47.59 -1.46
CA ASN A 3 6.60 -47.91 -2.43
C ASN A 3 7.48 -46.67 -2.65
N LEU A 4 8.79 -46.90 -2.82
CA LEU A 4 9.76 -45.85 -3.17
C LEU A 4 10.40 -46.24 -4.50
N TYR A 5 9.84 -45.69 -5.58
CA TYR A 5 10.36 -45.84 -6.94
C TYR A 5 11.49 -44.86 -7.16
N VAL A 6 12.69 -45.37 -7.37
CA VAL A 6 13.90 -44.57 -7.59
C VAL A 6 14.49 -44.91 -8.96
N LEU A 7 14.78 -43.89 -9.76
CA LEU A 7 15.52 -43.99 -11.00
C LEU A 7 16.87 -43.27 -10.81
N LEU A 8 17.94 -44.05 -10.73
CA LEU A 8 19.32 -43.56 -10.58
C LEU A 8 20.00 -43.60 -11.94
N VAL A 9 20.58 -42.48 -12.38
CA VAL A 9 21.32 -42.37 -13.64
C VAL A 9 22.70 -41.80 -13.37
N GLY A 10 23.76 -42.53 -13.74
CA GLY A 10 25.15 -42.13 -13.53
C GLY A 10 25.98 -42.36 -14.80
N ILE A 11 26.66 -41.32 -15.28
CA ILE A 11 27.39 -41.38 -16.56
C ILE A 11 28.82 -40.84 -16.38
N ASN A 12 29.80 -41.74 -16.48
CA ASN A 12 31.22 -41.43 -16.47
C ASN A 12 31.84 -41.54 -17.88
N ASP A 13 31.58 -42.63 -18.60
CA ASP A 13 32.36 -43.06 -19.77
C ASP A 13 31.97 -42.37 -21.09
N TYR A 14 31.78 -41.04 -21.06
CA TYR A 14 31.33 -40.27 -22.22
C TYR A 14 32.24 -40.44 -23.46
N PRO A 15 31.65 -40.57 -24.66
CA PRO A 15 32.38 -40.71 -25.91
C PRO A 15 32.93 -39.36 -26.41
N ALA A 16 34.13 -39.39 -27.00
CA ALA A 16 34.76 -38.20 -27.59
C ALA A 16 33.86 -37.57 -28.68
N PRO A 17 33.74 -36.22 -28.75
CA PRO A 17 34.61 -35.22 -28.13
C PRO A 17 34.23 -34.77 -26.72
N LEU A 18 33.24 -35.40 -26.06
CA LEU A 18 32.92 -35.10 -24.66
C LEU A 18 34.05 -35.58 -23.73
N PRO A 19 34.37 -34.85 -22.65
CA PRO A 19 35.30 -35.34 -21.64
C PRO A 19 34.66 -36.43 -20.80
N LYS A 20 35.48 -37.30 -20.18
CA LYS A 20 35.00 -38.35 -19.27
C LYS A 20 34.94 -37.83 -17.83
N LEU A 21 33.94 -38.29 -17.08
CA LEU A 21 33.79 -38.03 -15.64
C LEU A 21 34.20 -39.28 -14.84
N ASN A 22 34.40 -39.12 -13.53
CA ASN A 22 34.86 -40.17 -12.62
C ASN A 22 33.92 -40.38 -11.43
N GLY A 23 33.25 -39.33 -10.94
CA GLY A 23 32.43 -39.38 -9.73
C GLY A 23 30.98 -39.85 -9.93
N CYS A 24 30.43 -39.85 -11.14
CA CYS A 24 28.99 -39.99 -11.35
C CYS A 24 28.44 -41.38 -11.00
N ILE A 25 29.22 -42.44 -11.29
CA ILE A 25 28.91 -43.80 -10.83
C ILE A 25 29.02 -43.93 -9.31
N LYS A 26 29.94 -43.17 -8.68
CA LYS A 26 30.09 -43.18 -7.22
C LYS A 26 28.91 -42.49 -6.51
N ASP A 27 28.30 -41.49 -7.12
CA ASP A 27 27.13 -40.77 -6.57
C ASP A 27 25.89 -41.65 -6.47
N ILE A 28 25.51 -42.33 -7.56
CA ILE A 28 24.39 -43.29 -7.55
C ILE A 28 24.61 -44.42 -6.54
N ASN A 29 25.85 -44.89 -6.38
CA ASN A 29 26.22 -45.89 -5.37
C ASN A 29 26.11 -45.35 -3.93
N GLN A 30 26.32 -44.04 -3.68
CA GLN A 30 26.07 -43.44 -2.36
C GLN A 30 24.56 -43.40 -2.05
N ILE A 31 23.74 -43.04 -3.04
CA ILE A 31 22.27 -42.98 -2.89
C ILE A 31 21.68 -44.38 -2.70
N GLU A 32 22.11 -45.39 -3.46
CA GLU A 32 21.69 -46.77 -3.26
C GLU A 32 22.07 -47.30 -1.87
N GLY A 33 23.29 -47.00 -1.38
CA GLY A 33 23.71 -47.35 -0.02
C GLY A 33 22.78 -46.75 1.04
N TYR A 34 22.57 -45.43 0.99
CA TYR A 34 21.65 -44.74 1.90
C TYR A 34 20.22 -45.31 1.88
N LEU A 35 19.67 -45.58 0.68
CA LEU A 35 18.34 -46.15 0.52
C LEU A 35 18.22 -47.52 1.21
N ASN A 36 19.21 -48.40 1.04
CA ASN A 36 19.20 -49.73 1.63
C ASN A 36 19.41 -49.69 3.17
N ASP A 37 20.31 -48.86 3.68
CA ASP A 37 20.63 -48.83 5.12
C ASP A 37 19.56 -48.11 5.97
N TYR A 38 18.99 -47.03 5.43
CA TYR A 38 18.06 -46.14 6.14
C TYR A 38 16.60 -46.29 5.70
N CYS A 39 16.29 -46.33 4.40
CA CYS A 39 14.89 -46.30 3.92
C CYS A 39 14.22 -47.68 3.78
N ALA A 40 14.97 -48.78 3.69
CA ALA A 40 14.44 -50.14 3.46
C ALA A 40 13.53 -50.70 4.59
N LYS A 41 13.43 -50.01 5.74
CA LYS A 41 12.57 -50.38 6.86
C LYS A 41 11.16 -49.80 6.76
N ASP A 42 11.03 -48.67 6.05
CA ASP A 42 9.82 -47.84 6.02
C ASP A 42 9.19 -47.80 4.61
N PHE A 43 9.99 -48.13 3.58
CA PHE A 43 9.58 -48.17 2.18
C PHE A 43 9.89 -49.51 1.50
N ASN A 44 8.95 -49.96 0.66
CA ASN A 44 9.17 -51.05 -0.30
C ASN A 44 9.99 -50.51 -1.48
N LEU A 45 11.32 -50.61 -1.40
CA LEU A 45 12.23 -50.03 -2.40
C LEU A 45 12.02 -50.63 -3.79
N LYS A 46 12.05 -49.77 -4.81
CA LYS A 46 11.95 -50.11 -6.24
C LYS A 46 13.00 -49.28 -6.98
N ILE A 47 14.26 -49.73 -6.94
CA ILE A 47 15.38 -49.02 -7.56
C ILE A 47 15.59 -49.55 -9.00
N LYS A 48 15.73 -48.64 -9.96
CA LYS A 48 16.19 -48.90 -11.34
C LYS A 48 17.43 -48.04 -11.57
N ILE A 49 18.53 -48.65 -11.98
CA ILE A 49 19.82 -47.99 -12.20
C ILE A 49 20.13 -48.01 -13.70
N LEU A 50 20.62 -46.89 -14.23
CA LEU A 50 21.17 -46.76 -15.57
C LEU A 50 22.59 -46.20 -15.47
N GLU A 51 23.58 -47.05 -15.73
CA GLU A 51 25.01 -46.70 -15.73
C GLU A 51 25.55 -46.63 -17.16
N ASN A 52 26.40 -45.63 -17.44
CA ASN A 52 27.21 -45.50 -18.65
C ASN A 52 26.45 -45.90 -19.95
N GLU A 53 26.83 -46.99 -20.62
CA GLU A 53 26.24 -47.47 -21.88
C GLU A 53 24.73 -47.78 -21.81
N THR A 54 24.16 -47.96 -20.62
CA THR A 54 22.72 -48.16 -20.42
C THR A 54 21.95 -46.86 -20.23
N ALA A 55 22.62 -45.74 -19.95
CA ALA A 55 22.02 -44.42 -19.71
C ALA A 55 21.71 -43.65 -21.01
N THR A 56 21.02 -44.32 -21.94
CA THR A 56 20.58 -43.73 -23.21
C THR A 56 19.33 -42.87 -23.04
N TYR A 57 19.13 -41.90 -23.93
CA TYR A 57 17.94 -41.05 -23.98
C TYR A 57 16.64 -41.89 -23.95
N ALA A 58 16.60 -42.98 -24.73
CA ALA A 58 15.47 -43.91 -24.77
C ALA A 58 15.26 -44.67 -23.44
N ASN A 59 16.34 -45.15 -22.81
CA ASN A 59 16.25 -45.90 -21.55
C ASN A 59 15.85 -45.01 -20.37
N ILE A 60 16.27 -43.74 -20.35
CA ILE A 60 15.85 -42.75 -19.34
C ILE A 60 14.35 -42.46 -19.48
N ILE A 61 13.85 -42.28 -20.70
CA ILE A 61 12.40 -42.11 -20.97
C ILE A 61 11.58 -43.34 -20.55
N SER A 62 12.08 -44.56 -20.79
CA SER A 62 11.50 -45.80 -20.23
C SER A 62 11.57 -45.83 -18.69
N GLY A 63 12.65 -45.33 -18.10
CA GLY A 63 12.77 -45.12 -16.65
C GLY A 63 11.64 -44.27 -16.08
N PHE A 64 11.29 -43.16 -16.73
CA PHE A 64 10.12 -42.37 -16.36
C PHE A 64 8.81 -43.13 -16.57
N ARG A 65 8.53 -43.57 -17.80
CA ARG A 65 7.21 -44.09 -18.18
C ARG A 65 6.84 -45.43 -17.54
N ASP A 66 7.80 -46.35 -17.45
CA ASP A 66 7.56 -47.75 -17.09
C ASP A 66 7.88 -48.04 -15.61
N HIS A 67 8.79 -47.27 -15.00
CA HIS A 67 9.26 -47.50 -13.63
C HIS A 67 8.79 -46.44 -12.64
N LEU A 68 9.14 -45.16 -12.83
CA LEU A 68 8.61 -44.09 -11.96
C LEU A 68 7.09 -43.96 -12.12
N GLY A 69 6.58 -44.13 -13.35
CA GLY A 69 5.15 -44.16 -13.66
C GLY A 69 4.40 -45.39 -13.17
N ALA A 70 4.98 -46.22 -12.29
CA ALA A 70 4.27 -47.25 -11.54
C ALA A 70 3.86 -46.79 -10.12
N ALA A 71 4.27 -45.59 -9.69
CA ALA A 71 3.91 -45.01 -8.41
C ALA A 71 2.43 -44.59 -8.33
N GLY A 72 1.75 -44.92 -7.22
CA GLY A 72 0.43 -44.39 -6.87
C GLY A 72 0.48 -43.12 -6.00
N PRO A 73 -0.68 -42.55 -5.60
CA PRO A 73 -0.74 -41.32 -4.80
C PRO A 73 -0.04 -41.43 -3.43
N ASP A 74 -0.05 -42.62 -2.84
CA ASP A 74 0.64 -42.93 -1.58
C ASP A 74 2.15 -43.16 -1.74
N ASP A 75 2.64 -43.35 -2.97
CA ASP A 75 4.02 -43.73 -3.26
C ASP A 75 4.93 -42.53 -3.56
N VAL A 76 6.23 -42.79 -3.60
CA VAL A 76 7.27 -41.80 -3.93
C VAL A 76 7.93 -42.14 -5.26
N ALA A 77 8.15 -41.14 -6.09
CA ALA A 77 8.90 -41.23 -7.34
C ALA A 77 10.11 -40.28 -7.30
N TRP A 78 11.32 -40.83 -7.17
CA TRP A 78 12.57 -40.07 -7.09
C TRP A 78 13.43 -40.30 -8.34
N PHE A 79 13.70 -39.23 -9.10
CA PHE A 79 14.70 -39.21 -10.16
C PHE A 79 16.02 -38.60 -9.65
N HIS A 80 17.12 -39.31 -9.85
CA HIS A 80 18.47 -38.77 -9.67
C HIS A 80 19.29 -38.93 -10.94
N TYR A 81 19.95 -37.85 -11.36
CA TYR A 81 20.89 -37.82 -12.47
C TYR A 81 22.24 -37.25 -12.03
N SER A 82 23.32 -37.94 -12.36
CA SER A 82 24.70 -37.48 -12.19
C SER A 82 25.46 -37.68 -13.51
N GLY A 83 25.98 -36.60 -14.08
CA GLY A 83 26.58 -36.59 -15.41
C GLY A 83 26.76 -35.17 -15.96
N HIS A 84 27.01 -35.04 -17.26
CA HIS A 84 27.12 -33.74 -17.91
C HIS A 84 25.75 -33.05 -18.12
N GLY A 85 25.73 -31.73 -17.99
CA GLY A 85 24.69 -30.86 -18.56
C GLY A 85 25.26 -29.88 -19.59
N SER A 86 24.39 -29.23 -20.36
CA SER A 86 24.71 -28.28 -21.45
C SER A 86 23.47 -27.47 -21.84
N GLU A 87 23.65 -26.30 -22.44
CA GLU A 87 22.57 -25.61 -23.15
C GLU A 87 22.50 -25.96 -24.65
N GLU A 88 21.30 -25.86 -25.23
CA GLU A 88 21.02 -25.81 -26.67
C GLU A 88 20.12 -24.60 -26.97
N LYS A 89 19.93 -24.18 -28.24
CA LYS A 89 18.94 -23.12 -28.53
C LYS A 89 17.55 -23.73 -28.60
N THR A 90 16.59 -23.11 -27.92
CA THR A 90 15.18 -23.53 -27.92
C THR A 90 14.54 -23.32 -29.30
N ALA A 91 13.40 -23.96 -29.55
CA ALA A 91 12.66 -23.76 -30.79
C ALA A 91 12.13 -22.30 -30.90
N PRO A 92 12.11 -21.69 -32.10
CA PRO A 92 11.76 -20.27 -32.26
C PRO A 92 10.41 -19.86 -31.66
N GLU A 93 9.45 -20.78 -31.61
CA GLU A 93 8.12 -20.58 -31.04
C GLU A 93 8.15 -20.43 -29.50
N PHE A 94 9.15 -21.00 -28.81
CA PHE A 94 9.35 -20.80 -27.38
C PHE A 94 9.98 -19.45 -27.03
N LEU A 95 10.46 -18.63 -27.98
CA LEU A 95 11.12 -17.34 -27.68
C LEU A 95 10.22 -16.34 -26.91
N ALA A 96 8.90 -16.48 -26.98
CA ALA A 96 7.94 -15.69 -26.21
C ALA A 96 7.79 -16.16 -24.75
N LEU A 97 8.25 -17.38 -24.44
CA LEU A 97 8.23 -18.02 -23.11
C LEU A 97 9.64 -18.10 -22.50
N GLU A 98 10.70 -18.08 -23.33
CA GLU A 98 12.11 -18.25 -22.95
C GLU A 98 12.97 -17.04 -23.35
N PRO A 99 13.07 -15.97 -22.51
CA PRO A 99 13.78 -14.73 -22.84
C PRO A 99 15.32 -14.86 -22.97
N ASN A 100 15.86 -16.06 -22.74
CA ASN A 100 17.26 -16.44 -22.95
C ASN A 100 17.50 -17.12 -24.31
N GLY A 101 16.45 -17.63 -24.98
CA GLY A 101 16.50 -18.36 -26.25
C GLY A 101 17.09 -19.78 -26.18
N LYS A 102 17.10 -20.44 -25.02
CA LYS A 102 17.81 -21.69 -24.78
C LYS A 102 17.00 -22.73 -24.01
N ASP A 103 17.33 -24.00 -24.26
CA ASP A 103 16.95 -25.12 -23.40
C ASP A 103 18.16 -25.55 -22.57
N GLN A 104 17.95 -25.79 -21.27
CA GLN A 104 18.87 -26.54 -20.43
C GLN A 104 18.72 -28.03 -20.72
N THR A 105 19.83 -28.77 -20.83
CA THR A 105 19.81 -30.17 -21.27
C THR A 105 20.76 -31.07 -20.48
N LEU A 106 20.31 -32.30 -20.21
CA LEU A 106 21.10 -33.40 -19.65
C LEU A 106 21.68 -34.25 -20.79
N ILE A 107 22.95 -34.64 -20.67
CA ILE A 107 23.67 -35.39 -21.72
C ILE A 107 23.60 -36.89 -21.47
N CYS A 108 22.78 -37.59 -22.25
CA CYS A 108 22.71 -39.05 -22.23
C CYS A 108 23.98 -39.65 -22.88
N ILE A 109 24.27 -40.93 -22.66
CA ILE A 109 25.49 -41.56 -23.22
C ILE A 109 25.53 -41.57 -24.75
N ASP A 110 24.34 -41.60 -25.38
CA ASP A 110 24.12 -41.60 -26.82
C ASP A 110 23.86 -40.21 -27.41
N SER A 111 23.64 -39.19 -26.57
CA SER A 111 23.38 -37.82 -27.04
C SER A 111 24.50 -37.33 -27.97
N ARG A 112 24.11 -36.69 -29.08
CA ARG A 112 24.97 -36.16 -30.15
C ARG A 112 25.65 -37.23 -31.02
N ILE A 113 25.44 -38.53 -30.74
CA ILE A 113 25.79 -39.63 -31.65
C ILE A 113 24.59 -39.95 -32.53
N GLY A 114 24.82 -40.15 -33.84
CA GLY A 114 23.80 -40.63 -34.78
C GLY A 114 22.57 -39.73 -34.98
N GLY A 115 22.56 -38.52 -34.41
CA GLY A 115 21.41 -37.62 -34.39
C GLY A 115 20.52 -37.73 -33.16
N ALA A 116 20.92 -38.45 -32.11
CA ALA A 116 20.20 -38.46 -30.83
C ALA A 116 20.36 -37.12 -30.09
N ASN A 117 19.26 -36.60 -29.54
CA ASN A 117 19.22 -35.33 -28.82
C ASN A 117 19.82 -35.45 -27.40
N ASN A 118 20.14 -34.31 -26.80
CA ASN A 118 20.23 -34.20 -25.34
C ASN A 118 18.81 -34.30 -24.73
N LEU A 119 18.64 -34.63 -23.45
CA LEU A 119 17.32 -34.57 -22.81
C LEU A 119 17.08 -33.15 -22.26
N ALA A 120 16.16 -32.38 -22.85
CA ALA A 120 15.89 -31.00 -22.46
C ALA A 120 14.95 -30.84 -21.26
N ASP A 121 15.05 -29.70 -20.57
CA ASP A 121 14.15 -29.24 -19.51
C ASP A 121 12.67 -29.41 -19.86
N LYS A 122 12.25 -28.98 -21.05
CA LYS A 122 10.89 -29.09 -21.58
C LYS A 122 10.46 -30.52 -21.87
N GLU A 123 11.39 -31.47 -22.00
CA GLU A 123 11.09 -32.89 -22.11
C GLU A 123 10.96 -33.53 -20.73
N LEU A 124 11.83 -33.16 -19.79
CA LEU A 124 11.72 -33.55 -18.38
C LEU A 124 10.40 -33.05 -17.78
N ALA A 125 9.97 -31.83 -18.09
CA ALA A 125 8.67 -31.27 -17.70
C ALA A 125 7.48 -32.11 -18.22
N VAL A 126 7.54 -32.55 -19.49
CA VAL A 126 6.53 -33.46 -20.06
C VAL A 126 6.53 -34.81 -19.34
N LEU A 127 7.70 -35.40 -19.06
CA LEU A 127 7.81 -36.68 -18.35
C LEU A 127 7.30 -36.58 -16.90
N LEU A 128 7.59 -35.48 -16.19
CA LEU A 128 7.09 -35.23 -14.83
C LEU A 128 5.57 -35.01 -14.82
N ASN A 129 5.02 -34.33 -15.82
CA ASN A 129 3.58 -34.20 -16.01
C ASN A 129 2.91 -35.54 -16.35
N GLU A 130 3.55 -36.39 -17.16
CA GLU A 130 3.09 -37.78 -17.37
C GLU A 130 3.05 -38.55 -16.03
N LEU A 131 4.05 -38.42 -15.15
CA LEU A 131 3.99 -39.03 -13.80
C LEU A 131 2.79 -38.53 -12.98
N ALA A 132 2.58 -37.21 -12.95
CA ALA A 132 1.55 -36.58 -12.13
C ALA A 132 0.12 -36.86 -12.63
N THR A 133 -0.08 -37.06 -13.94
CA THR A 133 -1.41 -37.22 -14.56
C THR A 133 -1.79 -38.66 -14.88
N LYS A 134 -0.85 -39.62 -14.86
CA LYS A 134 -1.09 -41.03 -15.23
C LYS A 134 -2.03 -41.78 -14.28
N ASN A 135 -2.18 -41.33 -13.02
CA ASN A 135 -3.05 -41.97 -12.05
C ASN A 135 -4.27 -41.09 -11.70
N PRO A 136 -5.51 -41.50 -12.04
CA PRO A 136 -6.72 -40.73 -11.73
C PRO A 136 -7.01 -40.49 -10.24
N ALA A 137 -6.34 -41.23 -9.34
CA ALA A 137 -6.48 -41.04 -7.89
C ALA A 137 -5.53 -39.98 -7.30
N GLY A 138 -4.66 -39.36 -8.11
CA GLY A 138 -3.74 -38.30 -7.72
C GLY A 138 -2.27 -38.59 -8.05
N PRO A 139 -1.41 -37.54 -8.02
CA PRO A 139 0.02 -37.68 -8.30
C PRO A 139 0.77 -38.35 -7.14
N PRO A 140 1.85 -39.11 -7.41
CA PRO A 140 2.79 -39.56 -6.38
C PRO A 140 3.55 -38.37 -5.76
N HIS A 141 4.32 -38.63 -4.69
CA HIS A 141 5.28 -37.66 -4.16
C HIS A 141 6.54 -37.64 -5.04
N ILE A 142 6.72 -36.58 -5.85
CA ILE A 142 7.79 -36.51 -6.86
C ILE A 142 9.01 -35.73 -6.34
N VAL A 143 10.19 -36.32 -6.50
CA VAL A 143 11.49 -35.75 -6.12
C VAL A 143 12.43 -35.80 -7.31
N VAL A 144 13.10 -34.69 -7.63
CA VAL A 144 14.12 -34.61 -8.68
C VAL A 144 15.43 -34.10 -8.08
N SER A 145 16.55 -34.72 -8.46
CA SER A 145 17.89 -34.29 -8.01
C SER A 145 18.91 -34.41 -9.14
N LEU A 146 19.62 -33.32 -9.45
CA LEU A 146 20.49 -33.19 -10.62
C LEU A 146 21.91 -32.77 -10.20
N ASP A 147 22.87 -33.69 -10.32
CA ASP A 147 24.29 -33.45 -10.06
C ASP A 147 25.08 -33.22 -11.37
N CYS A 148 24.80 -32.07 -11.99
CA CYS A 148 25.35 -31.63 -13.27
C CYS A 148 25.50 -30.10 -13.35
N CYS A 149 26.28 -29.59 -14.33
CA CYS A 149 26.35 -28.14 -14.60
C CYS A 149 25.29 -27.69 -15.61
N HIS A 150 24.86 -26.44 -15.47
CA HIS A 150 24.30 -25.64 -16.56
C HIS A 150 25.41 -24.76 -17.15
N SER A 151 25.39 -24.43 -18.45
CA SER A 151 26.60 -23.96 -19.16
C SER A 151 26.92 -22.46 -19.00
N GLY A 152 27.32 -22.06 -17.79
CA GLY A 152 28.01 -20.79 -17.53
C GLY A 152 29.31 -20.65 -18.33
N SER A 153 29.74 -19.40 -18.58
CA SER A 153 30.90 -19.11 -19.45
C SER A 153 32.23 -19.55 -18.83
N GLY A 154 32.89 -20.50 -19.49
CA GLY A 154 34.08 -21.20 -18.97
C GLY A 154 35.36 -20.36 -18.81
N THR A 155 35.42 -19.56 -17.74
CA THR A 155 36.65 -19.09 -17.09
C THR A 155 36.37 -18.92 -15.58
N ARG A 156 37.41 -19.08 -14.74
CA ARG A 156 37.41 -18.97 -13.25
C ARG A 156 37.10 -20.27 -12.48
N ASP A 157 38.08 -21.17 -12.46
CA ASP A 157 38.40 -21.90 -11.22
C ASP A 157 39.85 -21.54 -10.86
N ALA A 158 40.03 -20.72 -9.83
CA ALA A 158 41.32 -20.13 -9.44
C ALA A 158 41.31 -19.84 -7.93
N GLY A 159 41.31 -20.89 -7.11
CA GLY A 159 41.23 -20.76 -5.65
C GLY A 159 41.57 -22.03 -4.83
N SER A 160 41.24 -23.24 -5.30
CA SER A 160 41.44 -24.47 -4.51
C SER A 160 42.72 -25.24 -4.85
N ASN A 161 43.41 -25.76 -3.82
CA ASN A 161 44.57 -26.66 -3.92
C ASN A 161 44.24 -28.09 -4.40
N ILE A 162 43.07 -28.30 -5.01
CA ILE A 162 42.58 -29.58 -5.53
C ILE A 162 42.06 -29.31 -6.94
N GLU A 163 42.55 -30.06 -7.92
CA GLU A 163 42.03 -30.03 -9.29
C GLU A 163 40.74 -30.87 -9.34
N TRP A 164 39.60 -30.20 -9.57
CA TRP A 164 38.30 -30.84 -9.76
C TRP A 164 38.01 -31.03 -11.25
N GLY A 165 37.38 -32.14 -11.61
CA GLY A 165 36.65 -32.25 -12.88
C GLY A 165 35.39 -31.38 -12.89
N VAL A 166 34.80 -31.17 -14.05
CA VAL A 166 33.65 -30.26 -14.24
C VAL A 166 32.54 -30.95 -15.03
N ARG A 167 31.31 -30.97 -14.49
CA ARG A 167 30.15 -31.67 -15.06
C ARG A 167 29.41 -30.87 -16.17
N ASN A 168 30.17 -30.20 -17.04
CA ASN A 168 29.69 -29.35 -18.13
C ASN A 168 30.13 -29.87 -19.50
N ALA A 169 29.22 -29.90 -20.48
CA ALA A 169 29.51 -30.21 -21.88
C ALA A 169 29.35 -28.95 -22.77
N PRO A 170 30.18 -28.75 -23.81
CA PRO A 170 30.05 -27.59 -24.69
C PRO A 170 28.67 -27.55 -25.39
N SER A 171 28.09 -26.36 -25.56
CA SER A 171 26.85 -26.20 -26.32
C SER A 171 27.03 -26.60 -27.80
N THR A 172 26.02 -27.27 -28.37
CA THR A 172 25.98 -27.69 -29.78
C THR A 172 25.73 -26.52 -30.74
N GLY A 173 25.22 -25.38 -30.25
CA GLY A 173 24.92 -24.19 -31.04
C GLY A 173 23.76 -24.32 -32.05
N GLY A 174 23.21 -25.52 -32.22
CA GLY A 174 22.01 -25.80 -33.02
C GLY A 174 20.73 -25.29 -32.36
N THR A 175 19.69 -25.17 -33.17
CA THR A 175 18.34 -24.75 -32.75
C THR A 175 17.38 -25.93 -32.87
N ARG A 176 16.59 -26.19 -31.82
CA ARG A 176 15.56 -27.21 -31.81
C ARG A 176 14.35 -26.84 -32.67
N THR A 177 13.50 -27.82 -32.92
CA THR A 177 12.20 -27.69 -33.58
C THR A 177 11.13 -28.36 -32.71
N LEU A 178 9.86 -27.97 -32.83
CA LEU A 178 8.80 -28.47 -31.95
C LEU A 178 8.56 -30.00 -32.03
N ASP A 179 9.01 -30.63 -33.11
CA ASP A 179 9.00 -32.08 -33.31
C ASP A 179 10.22 -32.81 -32.70
N SER A 180 11.30 -32.09 -32.38
CA SER A 180 12.54 -32.69 -31.83
C SER A 180 12.49 -32.98 -30.32
N TYR A 181 11.50 -32.44 -29.61
CA TYR A 181 11.20 -32.79 -28.22
C TYR A 181 10.43 -34.11 -28.12
N VAL A 182 10.54 -34.80 -26.99
CA VAL A 182 9.95 -36.12 -26.70
C VAL A 182 8.60 -36.40 -27.41
N ASN A 183 8.60 -37.44 -28.25
CA ASN A 183 7.47 -37.88 -29.07
C ASN A 183 6.83 -36.79 -29.97
N GLY A 184 7.51 -35.67 -30.24
CA GLY A 184 6.92 -34.50 -30.91
C GLY A 184 5.74 -33.90 -30.16
N TYR A 185 5.81 -33.85 -28.82
CA TYR A 185 4.71 -33.39 -27.95
C TYR A 185 4.22 -31.98 -28.31
N TYR A 186 5.13 -31.01 -28.40
CA TYR A 186 4.80 -29.60 -28.64
C TYR A 186 4.29 -29.37 -30.07
N ALA A 187 4.82 -30.06 -31.08
CA ALA A 187 4.32 -30.02 -32.46
C ALA A 187 2.87 -30.54 -32.63
N LYS A 188 2.24 -31.10 -31.59
CA LYS A 188 0.85 -31.58 -31.60
C LYS A 188 -0.11 -30.64 -30.85
N GLN A 189 0.41 -29.62 -30.17
CA GLN A 189 -0.42 -28.65 -29.44
C GLN A 189 -1.05 -27.62 -30.39
N LYS A 190 -2.16 -26.99 -29.95
CA LYS A 190 -2.79 -25.85 -30.63
C LYS A 190 -2.34 -24.50 -30.05
N THR A 191 -2.03 -24.49 -28.76
CA THR A 191 -1.43 -23.39 -28.00
C THR A 191 -0.16 -23.95 -27.39
N LEU A 192 0.97 -23.26 -27.52
CA LEU A 192 2.26 -23.77 -27.04
C LEU A 192 2.37 -23.59 -25.52
N GLU A 193 2.29 -24.69 -24.78
CA GLU A 193 2.21 -24.70 -23.32
C GLU A 193 3.16 -25.77 -22.74
N VAL A 194 4.15 -25.34 -21.95
CA VAL A 194 5.04 -26.23 -21.19
C VAL A 194 4.28 -26.75 -19.97
N PRO A 195 4.05 -28.07 -19.83
CA PRO A 195 3.28 -28.60 -18.72
C PRO A 195 4.11 -28.58 -17.43
N SER A 196 3.45 -28.43 -16.29
CA SER A 196 4.08 -28.27 -14.98
C SER A 196 3.42 -29.18 -13.95
N ALA A 197 4.22 -29.77 -13.05
CA ALA A 197 3.81 -30.83 -12.13
C ALA A 197 4.34 -30.59 -10.72
N ARG A 198 3.59 -30.98 -9.67
CA ARG A 198 4.00 -30.78 -8.28
C ARG A 198 5.16 -31.68 -7.89
N HIS A 199 6.34 -31.09 -7.75
CA HIS A 199 7.57 -31.77 -7.37
C HIS A 199 8.55 -30.81 -6.67
N VAL A 200 9.56 -31.39 -6.03
CA VAL A 200 10.75 -30.66 -5.56
C VAL A 200 11.94 -30.97 -6.47
N LEU A 201 12.71 -29.94 -6.79
CA LEU A 201 13.94 -30.03 -7.57
C LEU A 201 15.14 -29.61 -6.71
N LEU A 202 16.20 -30.42 -6.73
CA LEU A 202 17.48 -30.17 -6.05
C LEU A 202 18.60 -30.15 -7.11
N THR A 203 19.35 -29.06 -7.25
CA THR A 203 20.43 -28.97 -8.26
C THR A 203 21.80 -28.76 -7.62
N ALA A 204 22.88 -29.18 -8.28
CA ALA A 204 24.22 -29.15 -7.72
C ALA A 204 24.91 -27.79 -7.69
N CYS A 205 24.55 -26.85 -8.57
CA CYS A 205 25.17 -25.54 -8.66
C CYS A 205 24.25 -24.52 -9.35
N LYS A 206 24.50 -23.22 -9.14
CA LYS A 206 23.89 -22.16 -9.97
C LYS A 206 24.19 -22.34 -11.46
N SER A 207 23.35 -21.72 -12.29
CA SER A 207 23.54 -21.54 -13.74
C SER A 207 24.87 -20.89 -14.15
N VAL A 208 25.45 -20.08 -13.26
CA VAL A 208 26.74 -19.40 -13.44
C VAL A 208 27.93 -20.08 -12.72
N GLN A 209 27.68 -21.20 -12.04
CA GLN A 209 28.68 -21.99 -11.31
C GLN A 209 28.94 -23.33 -12.00
N LEU A 210 29.89 -24.11 -11.47
CA LEU A 210 30.26 -25.42 -11.99
C LEU A 210 30.23 -26.48 -10.89
N ALA A 211 29.42 -27.52 -11.11
CA ALA A 211 29.39 -28.74 -10.32
C ALA A 211 30.70 -29.54 -10.52
N GLY A 212 31.39 -29.78 -9.40
CA GLY A 212 32.68 -30.45 -9.35
C GLY A 212 32.56 -31.98 -9.35
N ASP A 213 33.41 -32.62 -10.15
CA ASP A 213 33.57 -34.08 -10.22
C ASP A 213 34.92 -34.52 -9.63
N LEU A 214 34.92 -35.53 -8.78
CA LEU A 214 36.11 -36.23 -8.30
C LEU A 214 35.83 -37.75 -8.16
N PRO A 215 36.85 -38.62 -8.14
CA PRO A 215 36.66 -40.08 -8.05
C PRO A 215 35.87 -40.56 -6.81
N GLN A 216 35.84 -39.77 -5.74
CA GLN A 216 35.03 -40.05 -4.54
C GLN A 216 33.54 -39.69 -4.67
N GLY A 217 33.12 -39.04 -5.77
CA GLY A 217 31.77 -38.54 -5.99
C GLY A 217 31.74 -37.04 -6.31
N GLY A 218 30.56 -36.56 -6.74
CA GLY A 218 30.26 -35.15 -6.88
C GLY A 218 30.11 -34.47 -5.52
N ALA A 219 30.44 -33.19 -5.45
CA ALA A 219 30.36 -32.44 -4.19
C ALA A 219 28.92 -32.39 -3.65
N PHE A 220 27.93 -32.19 -4.53
CA PHE A 220 26.52 -32.07 -4.15
C PHE A 220 25.96 -33.37 -3.58
N THR A 221 26.03 -34.48 -4.31
CA THR A 221 25.51 -35.77 -3.82
C THR A 221 26.22 -36.19 -2.52
N SER A 222 27.54 -36.01 -2.45
CA SER A 222 28.31 -36.31 -1.23
C SER A 222 27.93 -35.41 -0.04
N GLY A 223 27.49 -34.17 -0.28
CA GLY A 223 26.96 -33.27 0.76
C GLY A 223 25.53 -33.62 1.18
N LEU A 224 24.68 -34.01 0.23
CA LEU A 224 23.31 -34.45 0.45
C LEU A 224 23.24 -35.72 1.31
N ILE A 225 24.06 -36.72 0.98
CA ILE A 225 24.10 -38.00 1.72
C ILE A 225 24.60 -37.79 3.15
N LYS A 226 25.66 -37.02 3.38
CA LYS A 226 26.12 -36.67 4.74
C LYS A 226 25.02 -36.01 5.58
N ALA A 227 24.22 -35.11 4.98
CA ALA A 227 23.11 -34.46 5.67
C ALA A 227 21.96 -35.43 6.02
N LEU A 228 21.68 -36.42 5.16
CA LEU A 228 20.71 -37.48 5.38
C LEU A 228 21.16 -38.47 6.48
N GLU A 229 22.41 -38.93 6.42
CA GLU A 229 23.00 -39.86 7.41
C GLU A 229 23.05 -39.23 8.81
N ALA A 230 23.57 -38.00 8.92
CA ALA A 230 23.70 -37.28 10.20
C ALA A 230 22.35 -37.00 10.89
N SER A 231 21.25 -37.02 10.13
CA SER A 231 19.89 -36.80 10.63
C SER A 231 19.02 -38.05 10.71
N LYS A 232 19.49 -39.19 10.17
CA LYS A 232 18.72 -40.43 10.00
C LYS A 232 17.39 -40.20 9.26
N GLY A 233 17.40 -39.33 8.25
CA GLY A 233 16.24 -39.04 7.38
C GLY A 233 15.13 -38.16 7.98
N ASN A 234 15.07 -37.94 9.30
CA ASN A 234 13.99 -37.16 9.95
C ASN A 234 14.24 -35.64 9.85
N LEU A 235 14.17 -35.10 8.63
CA LEU A 235 14.28 -33.66 8.30
C LEU A 235 13.17 -33.25 7.33
N SER A 236 12.82 -31.96 7.31
CA SER A 236 12.12 -31.38 6.16
C SER A 236 13.02 -31.30 4.93
N TYR A 237 12.43 -31.10 3.73
CA TYR A 237 13.23 -30.81 2.54
C TYR A 237 14.07 -29.53 2.71
N THR A 238 13.54 -28.49 3.36
CA THR A 238 14.28 -27.27 3.72
C THR A 238 15.48 -27.56 4.64
N ASP A 239 15.28 -28.26 5.76
CA ASP A 239 16.34 -28.57 6.74
C ASP A 239 17.46 -29.42 6.13
N LEU A 240 17.07 -30.43 5.34
CA LEU A 240 17.99 -31.29 4.61
C LEU A 240 18.85 -30.45 3.67
N PHE A 241 18.20 -29.61 2.87
CA PHE A 241 18.88 -28.85 1.84
C PHE A 241 19.81 -27.78 2.41
N ILE A 242 19.44 -27.08 3.50
CA ILE A 242 20.33 -26.14 4.20
C ILE A 242 21.62 -26.84 4.68
N ARG A 243 21.50 -28.04 5.25
CA ARG A 243 22.65 -28.84 5.72
C ARG A 243 23.50 -29.35 4.56
N ALA A 244 22.87 -29.82 3.49
CA ALA A 244 23.55 -30.26 2.28
C ALA A 244 24.35 -29.10 1.67
N ARG A 245 23.71 -27.96 1.40
CA ARG A 245 24.32 -26.73 0.88
C ARG A 245 25.54 -26.30 1.72
N SER A 246 25.40 -26.20 3.05
CA SER A 246 26.53 -25.82 3.91
C SER A 246 27.69 -26.82 3.86
N THR A 247 27.41 -28.12 3.70
CA THR A 247 28.43 -29.17 3.53
C THR A 247 29.17 -29.04 2.19
N VAL A 248 28.46 -28.66 1.12
CA VAL A 248 29.06 -28.43 -0.21
C VAL A 248 29.92 -27.18 -0.22
N GLU A 249 29.44 -26.06 0.34
CA GLU A 249 30.21 -24.81 0.42
C GLU A 249 31.52 -24.96 1.22
N GLN A 250 31.52 -25.77 2.28
CA GLN A 250 32.72 -26.16 3.03
C GLN A 250 33.69 -27.05 2.23
N THR A 251 33.21 -27.67 1.14
CA THR A 251 33.98 -28.60 0.29
C THR A 251 34.50 -27.94 -1.00
N ARG A 252 33.73 -26.98 -1.56
CA ARG A 252 34.06 -26.24 -2.81
C ARG A 252 33.38 -24.87 -2.79
N GLU A 253 34.14 -23.81 -2.55
CA GLU A 253 33.65 -22.43 -2.41
C GLU A 253 32.87 -21.92 -3.64
N ASN A 254 33.23 -22.36 -4.85
CA ASN A 254 32.59 -21.98 -6.12
C ASN A 254 31.38 -22.85 -6.52
N GLN A 255 30.84 -23.68 -5.63
CA GLN A 255 29.66 -24.52 -5.89
C GLN A 255 28.61 -24.35 -4.79
N THR A 256 27.46 -23.80 -5.14
CA THR A 256 26.30 -23.69 -4.25
C THR A 256 25.11 -24.44 -4.83
N PRO A 257 24.70 -25.59 -4.25
CA PRO A 257 23.48 -26.29 -4.63
C PRO A 257 22.26 -25.38 -4.62
N GLN A 258 21.22 -25.70 -5.39
CA GLN A 258 19.96 -24.93 -5.47
C GLN A 258 18.72 -25.82 -5.20
N PHE A 259 17.55 -25.19 -5.07
CA PHE A 259 16.33 -25.79 -4.49
C PHE A 259 15.08 -25.07 -4.98
N GLU A 260 14.21 -25.83 -5.64
CA GLU A 260 12.99 -25.34 -6.26
C GLU A 260 11.76 -26.16 -5.82
N THR A 261 10.64 -25.46 -5.61
CA THR A 261 9.33 -26.05 -5.26
C THR A 261 8.32 -25.73 -6.36
N ILE A 262 7.94 -26.72 -7.16
CA ILE A 262 7.09 -26.54 -8.33
C ILE A 262 5.63 -26.89 -7.99
N GLN A 263 4.67 -26.10 -8.50
CA GLN A 263 3.22 -26.25 -8.28
C GLN A 263 2.83 -26.44 -6.80
N ASN A 264 3.24 -25.48 -5.95
CA ASN A 264 2.91 -25.44 -4.52
C ASN A 264 3.30 -26.73 -3.74
N PHE A 265 4.47 -27.29 -4.03
CA PHE A 265 5.10 -28.31 -3.18
C PHE A 265 5.49 -27.68 -1.83
N ASP A 266 4.99 -28.21 -0.70
CA ASP A 266 5.37 -27.74 0.65
C ASP A 266 6.78 -28.25 1.02
N PRO A 267 7.80 -27.39 1.15
CA PRO A 267 9.17 -27.81 1.45
C PRO A 267 9.39 -28.18 2.93
N TYR A 268 8.41 -27.89 3.80
CA TYR A 268 8.44 -28.22 5.23
C TYR A 268 7.92 -29.63 5.54
N VAL A 269 7.47 -30.39 4.53
CA VAL A 269 7.22 -31.83 4.68
C VAL A 269 8.52 -32.60 4.83
N ARG A 270 8.45 -33.73 5.54
CA ARG A 270 9.58 -34.65 5.70
C ARG A 270 10.05 -35.23 4.37
N PHE A 271 11.36 -35.42 4.26
CA PHE A 271 12.01 -36.12 3.16
C PHE A 271 11.37 -37.51 2.93
N LEU A 272 10.91 -37.76 1.71
CA LEU A 272 10.22 -38.98 1.23
C LEU A 272 8.88 -39.34 1.92
N GLU A 273 8.61 -38.93 3.16
CA GLU A 273 7.34 -39.25 3.84
C GLU A 273 6.14 -38.44 3.30
N GLY A 274 6.37 -37.16 2.97
CA GLY A 274 5.34 -36.22 2.50
C GLY A 274 4.44 -35.63 3.62
N SER A 275 4.65 -36.02 4.88
CA SER A 275 3.95 -35.45 6.04
C SER A 275 4.64 -34.18 6.55
N PRO A 276 3.92 -33.15 7.03
CA PRO A 276 4.51 -31.97 7.66
C PRO A 276 5.47 -32.33 8.81
N THR A 277 6.59 -31.63 8.92
CA THR A 277 7.36 -31.61 10.17
C THR A 277 6.54 -30.89 11.25
N GLY A 278 6.37 -31.52 12.41
CA GLY A 278 5.44 -31.05 13.45
C GLY A 278 5.85 -29.76 14.17
N GLU A 279 6.99 -29.16 13.83
CA GLU A 279 7.55 -27.98 14.48
C GLU A 279 8.25 -27.08 13.45
N ARG A 280 7.54 -26.04 12.98
CA ARG A 280 8.12 -24.95 12.15
C ARG A 280 8.90 -23.95 13.04
N ASP A 281 9.73 -23.10 12.43
CA ASP A 281 10.43 -21.94 13.03
C ASP A 281 11.71 -22.24 13.86
N VAL A 282 12.55 -23.18 13.41
CA VAL A 282 13.84 -23.51 14.06
C VAL A 282 15.01 -22.82 13.32
N TYR A 283 15.52 -21.73 13.87
CA TYR A 283 16.63 -20.95 13.29
C TYR A 283 18.00 -21.41 13.85
N GLU A 284 19.05 -21.43 13.03
CA GLU A 284 20.39 -21.81 13.49
C GLU A 284 21.02 -20.71 14.39
N VAL A 285 21.69 -21.12 15.47
CA VAL A 285 22.46 -20.22 16.36
C VAL A 285 23.95 -20.42 16.10
N ILE A 286 24.66 -19.32 15.82
CA ILE A 286 26.08 -19.29 15.47
C ILE A 286 26.87 -18.33 16.36
N VAL A 287 28.20 -18.50 16.39
CA VAL A 287 29.14 -17.57 17.04
C VAL A 287 30.03 -16.95 15.96
N LYS A 288 30.11 -15.62 15.92
CA LYS A 288 30.99 -14.83 15.03
C LYS A 288 31.76 -13.84 15.90
N ASP A 289 33.09 -13.76 15.73
CA ASP A 289 33.98 -12.79 16.38
C ASP A 289 33.91 -12.71 17.94
N GLY A 290 33.39 -13.77 18.58
CA GLY A 290 33.20 -13.88 20.04
C GLY A 290 31.78 -13.57 20.52
N ASP A 291 30.92 -13.06 19.64
CA ASP A 291 29.51 -12.75 19.89
C ASP A 291 28.57 -13.87 19.40
N TRP A 292 27.40 -13.99 20.02
CA TRP A 292 26.34 -14.92 19.64
C TRP A 292 25.33 -14.27 18.68
N TYR A 293 24.83 -15.06 17.73
CA TYR A 293 23.86 -14.62 16.74
C TYR A 293 22.87 -15.73 16.36
N VAL A 294 21.71 -15.34 15.83
CA VAL A 294 20.70 -16.23 15.24
C VAL A 294 20.53 -15.93 13.74
N LYS A 295 20.35 -16.97 12.91
CA LYS A 295 19.95 -16.85 11.49
C LYS A 295 18.47 -16.49 11.33
N CYS A 296 18.09 -15.38 11.96
CA CYS A 296 16.81 -14.70 11.82
C CYS A 296 17.08 -13.18 11.86
N GLY A 297 16.31 -12.37 11.12
CA GLY A 297 16.63 -10.96 10.86
C GLY A 297 15.45 -10.19 10.29
N ALA A 298 15.68 -8.94 9.88
CA ALA A 298 14.65 -8.06 9.31
C ALA A 298 13.87 -8.70 8.15
N ILE A 299 14.57 -9.43 7.26
CA ILE A 299 13.96 -10.09 6.09
C ILE A 299 13.06 -11.28 6.49
N HIS A 300 13.29 -11.84 7.68
CA HIS A 300 12.46 -12.89 8.28
C HIS A 300 11.28 -12.32 9.10
N GLY A 301 11.04 -11.00 9.03
CA GLY A 301 9.94 -10.33 9.74
C GLY A 301 10.28 -9.81 11.14
N LEU A 302 11.55 -9.81 11.57
CA LEU A 302 11.93 -9.18 12.83
C LEU A 302 11.92 -7.63 12.70
N PRO A 303 11.21 -6.89 13.56
CA PRO A 303 11.23 -5.43 13.51
C PRO A 303 12.63 -4.87 13.82
N THR A 304 13.18 -4.03 12.93
CA THR A 304 14.51 -3.39 13.06
C THR A 304 14.63 -2.44 14.25
N ALA A 305 13.50 -1.87 14.68
CA ALA A 305 13.37 -1.09 15.91
C ALA A 305 12.21 -1.67 16.74
N PRO A 306 12.46 -2.74 17.52
CA PRO A 306 11.41 -3.43 18.25
C PRO A 306 10.93 -2.61 19.45
N SER A 307 9.62 -2.55 19.69
CA SER A 307 9.01 -1.85 20.84
C SER A 307 9.17 -2.60 22.17
N SER A 308 9.54 -3.88 22.12
CA SER A 308 9.79 -4.77 23.25
C SER A 308 10.89 -5.78 22.87
N PRO A 309 11.69 -6.29 23.83
CA PRO A 309 12.77 -7.23 23.52
C PRO A 309 12.24 -8.51 22.84
N ILE A 310 12.95 -8.98 21.81
CA ILE A 310 12.59 -10.23 21.12
C ILE A 310 13.26 -11.39 21.84
N GLU A 311 12.45 -12.26 22.44
CA GLU A 311 12.91 -13.46 23.15
C GLU A 311 12.98 -14.70 22.25
N LEU A 312 14.00 -15.51 22.50
CA LEU A 312 14.31 -16.76 21.82
C LEU A 312 14.47 -17.89 22.85
N ASP A 313 13.97 -19.08 22.55
CA ASP A 313 14.30 -20.30 23.27
C ASP A 313 15.36 -21.09 22.49
N ILE A 314 16.51 -21.38 23.13
CA ILE A 314 17.64 -22.10 22.52
C ILE A 314 17.59 -23.59 22.90
N TYR A 315 17.80 -24.43 21.89
CA TYR A 315 17.83 -25.89 21.99
C TYR A 315 19.15 -26.44 21.43
N THR A 316 19.52 -27.66 21.85
CA THR A 316 20.46 -28.50 21.09
C THR A 316 19.82 -28.89 19.75
N SER A 317 20.59 -28.91 18.65
CA SER A 317 20.08 -29.36 17.35
C SER A 317 19.35 -30.72 17.40
N PRO A 318 18.37 -30.95 16.51
CA PRO A 318 17.76 -32.27 16.33
C PRO A 318 18.82 -33.35 16.06
N PRO A 319 18.66 -34.58 16.60
CA PRO A 319 17.41 -35.13 17.14
C PRO A 319 17.19 -34.96 18.66
N GLU A 320 18.15 -34.44 19.43
CA GLU A 320 18.05 -34.45 20.90
C GLU A 320 17.13 -33.34 21.46
N LYS A 321 16.96 -32.22 20.73
CA LYS A 321 16.09 -31.06 21.01
C LYS A 321 15.87 -30.72 22.50
N LYS A 322 16.93 -30.78 23.30
CA LYS A 322 16.90 -30.40 24.70
C LYS A 322 16.97 -28.87 24.79
N HIS A 323 16.05 -28.25 25.52
CA HIS A 323 16.14 -26.82 25.87
C HIS A 323 17.43 -26.56 26.67
N VAL A 324 18.12 -25.49 26.32
CA VAL A 324 19.45 -25.14 26.85
C VAL A 324 19.39 -23.85 27.65
N SER A 325 18.85 -22.78 27.07
CA SER A 325 18.60 -21.50 27.76
C SER A 325 17.71 -20.57 26.92
N THR A 326 17.40 -19.40 27.46
CA THR A 326 16.79 -18.26 26.76
C THR A 326 17.85 -17.32 26.18
N ALA A 327 17.45 -16.53 25.17
CA ALA A 327 18.27 -15.44 24.65
C ALA A 327 17.41 -14.25 24.19
N VAL A 328 18.01 -13.06 24.22
CA VAL A 328 17.37 -11.79 23.84
C VAL A 328 18.11 -11.17 22.66
N ILE A 329 17.39 -10.74 21.63
CA ILE A 329 17.98 -10.03 20.49
C ILE A 329 18.42 -8.61 20.89
N LYS A 330 19.69 -8.27 20.63
CA LYS A 330 20.29 -6.95 20.89
C LYS A 330 20.27 -6.02 19.69
N SER A 331 20.45 -6.57 18.48
CA SER A 331 20.37 -5.84 17.22
C SER A 331 19.87 -6.75 16.11
N VAL A 332 18.99 -6.21 15.27
CA VAL A 332 18.39 -6.92 14.12
C VAL A 332 19.11 -6.46 12.84
N GLY A 333 19.98 -7.31 12.32
CA GLY A 333 20.54 -7.15 10.97
C GLY A 333 19.56 -7.64 9.90
N ALA A 334 19.97 -7.62 8.64
CA ALA A 334 19.09 -8.00 7.52
C ALA A 334 18.67 -9.48 7.60
N GLN A 335 19.63 -10.41 7.57
CA GLN A 335 19.38 -11.86 7.63
C GLN A 335 19.68 -12.48 9.01
N LEU A 336 20.53 -11.84 9.80
CA LEU A 336 21.05 -12.34 11.06
C LEU A 336 20.87 -11.28 12.16
N SER A 337 20.61 -11.70 13.38
CA SER A 337 20.47 -10.82 14.54
C SER A 337 21.42 -11.21 15.65
N LYS A 338 22.03 -10.22 16.32
CA LYS A 338 22.92 -10.44 17.46
C LYS A 338 22.09 -10.76 18.69
N ILE A 339 22.46 -11.82 19.41
CA ILE A 339 21.71 -12.32 20.58
C ILE A 339 22.61 -12.31 21.82
N ASP A 340 21.99 -12.17 22.98
CA ASP A 340 22.62 -12.28 24.30
C ASP A 340 21.93 -13.42 25.04
N ILE A 341 22.71 -14.43 25.41
CA ILE A 341 22.18 -15.67 25.99
C ILE A 341 22.13 -15.51 27.51
N GLU A 342 20.97 -15.76 28.10
CA GLU A 342 20.81 -15.71 29.54
C GLU A 342 21.49 -16.93 30.18
N GLY A 343 22.22 -16.71 31.27
CA GLY A 343 22.98 -17.76 31.95
C GLY A 343 24.35 -18.02 31.30
N ASN A 344 25.31 -18.45 32.13
CA ASN A 344 26.73 -18.45 31.80
C ASN A 344 27.15 -19.67 30.95
N LEU A 345 26.72 -19.72 29.69
CA LEU A 345 27.30 -20.55 28.63
C LEU A 345 28.68 -20.00 28.24
N GLY A 346 29.64 -20.10 29.17
CA GLY A 346 30.97 -19.52 29.01
C GLY A 346 31.68 -20.06 27.77
N VAL A 347 32.32 -19.15 27.02
CA VAL A 347 33.00 -19.40 25.73
C VAL A 347 33.99 -20.58 25.80
N SER A 348 34.56 -20.84 26.98
CA SER A 348 35.46 -21.98 27.27
C SER A 348 34.81 -23.36 27.25
N SER A 349 33.47 -23.46 27.29
CA SER A 349 32.72 -24.70 27.06
C SER A 349 32.48 -24.93 25.57
N PHE A 350 32.12 -23.89 24.82
CA PHE A 350 31.93 -23.92 23.37
C PHE A 350 33.23 -24.22 22.61
N LEU A 351 34.35 -23.63 23.04
CA LEU A 351 35.69 -23.96 22.52
C LEU A 351 36.12 -25.42 22.78
N LYS A 352 35.44 -26.15 23.67
CA LYS A 352 35.64 -27.61 23.83
C LYS A 352 34.73 -28.42 22.92
N SER A 353 33.49 -28.00 22.67
CA SER A 353 32.62 -28.67 21.70
C SER A 353 33.09 -28.49 20.25
N LEU A 354 33.81 -27.40 19.92
CA LEU A 354 34.47 -27.21 18.62
C LEU A 354 35.59 -28.23 18.32
N VAL A 355 35.96 -29.09 19.27
CA VAL A 355 37.00 -30.13 19.13
C VAL A 355 36.42 -31.54 19.33
N SER A 356 35.08 -31.69 19.31
CA SER A 356 34.40 -32.98 19.51
C SER A 356 33.07 -33.05 18.74
N ASP A 357 32.72 -34.22 18.20
CA ASP A 357 31.58 -34.41 17.29
C ASP A 357 30.17 -34.30 17.93
N LYS A 358 29.80 -33.14 18.51
CA LYS A 358 28.43 -32.74 18.93
C LYS A 358 28.39 -31.36 19.65
N PRO A 359 27.24 -30.66 19.66
CA PRO A 359 26.24 -30.47 18.61
C PRO A 359 26.12 -28.97 18.19
N THR A 360 25.46 -28.67 17.08
CA THR A 360 25.00 -27.29 16.79
C THR A 360 23.87 -26.86 17.74
N TYR A 361 23.61 -25.56 17.82
CA TYR A 361 22.50 -24.96 18.55
C TYR A 361 21.48 -24.36 17.58
N CYS A 362 20.22 -24.34 17.99
CA CYS A 362 19.14 -23.67 17.26
C CYS A 362 18.19 -22.93 18.21
N ALA A 363 17.43 -21.98 17.69
CA ALA A 363 16.53 -21.11 18.43
C ALA A 363 15.13 -21.09 17.80
N THR A 364 14.09 -21.04 18.62
CA THR A 364 12.72 -20.71 18.20
C THR A 364 12.33 -19.34 18.74
N ILE A 365 11.64 -18.52 17.96
CA ILE A 365 11.13 -17.22 18.47
C ILE A 365 10.00 -17.49 19.46
N ARG A 366 10.10 -16.93 20.67
CA ARG A 366 9.07 -17.05 21.71
C ARG A 366 7.94 -16.03 21.52
N HIS A 367 8.29 -14.82 21.07
CA HIS A 367 7.33 -13.74 20.83
C HIS A 367 7.78 -12.83 19.68
N LEU A 368 6.95 -12.67 18.66
CA LEU A 368 7.16 -11.74 17.54
C LEU A 368 6.45 -10.40 17.85
N PRO A 369 7.16 -9.24 17.92
CA PRO A 369 6.52 -7.95 18.14
C PRO A 369 5.86 -7.33 16.88
N ALA A 370 5.93 -8.00 15.73
CA ALA A 370 5.25 -7.57 14.52
C ALA A 370 3.74 -7.86 14.63
N PRO A 371 2.84 -6.89 14.38
CA PRO A 371 1.42 -7.17 14.35
C PRO A 371 1.10 -8.16 13.21
N ALA A 372 0.22 -9.11 13.50
CA ALA A 372 -0.38 -9.96 12.49
C ALA A 372 -1.45 -9.18 11.70
N GLU A 373 -1.58 -9.47 10.42
CA GLU A 373 -2.50 -8.80 9.51
C GLU A 373 -3.96 -9.13 9.91
N ILE A 374 -4.80 -8.11 10.09
CA ILE A 374 -6.20 -8.33 10.47
C ILE A 374 -7.01 -8.65 9.20
N VAL A 375 -7.52 -9.88 9.15
CA VAL A 375 -8.30 -10.43 8.02
C VAL A 375 -9.73 -10.65 8.47
N LYS A 376 -10.69 -10.02 7.78
CA LYS A 376 -12.12 -10.23 7.97
C LYS A 376 -12.55 -11.52 7.28
N LEU A 377 -13.49 -12.27 7.87
CA LEU A 377 -14.01 -13.53 7.31
C LEU A 377 -15.55 -13.49 7.30
N THR A 378 -16.15 -13.66 6.13
CA THR A 378 -17.59 -13.61 5.88
C THR A 378 -18.02 -14.71 4.89
N GLY A 379 -19.33 -14.91 4.71
CA GLY A 379 -19.89 -16.01 3.90
C GLY A 379 -20.64 -17.07 4.73
N ASP A 380 -20.60 -18.32 4.29
CA ASP A 380 -21.34 -19.45 4.89
C ASP A 380 -20.75 -19.88 6.24
N ALA A 381 -21.60 -19.92 7.28
CA ALA A 381 -21.20 -20.23 8.65
C ALA A 381 -20.53 -21.61 8.82
N GLN A 382 -20.88 -22.62 8.01
CA GLN A 382 -20.26 -23.95 8.07
C GLN A 382 -18.85 -23.93 7.48
N ILE A 383 -18.64 -23.15 6.41
CA ILE A 383 -17.32 -22.98 5.77
C ILE A 383 -16.42 -22.14 6.68
N ILE A 384 -16.93 -21.04 7.24
CA ILE A 384 -16.25 -20.22 8.26
C ILE A 384 -15.83 -21.07 9.47
N GLN A 385 -16.71 -21.92 9.99
CA GLN A 385 -16.39 -22.82 11.10
C GLN A 385 -15.30 -23.84 10.71
N SER A 386 -15.31 -24.34 9.47
CA SER A 386 -14.30 -25.29 8.97
C SER A 386 -12.91 -24.64 8.84
N ILE A 387 -12.85 -23.38 8.39
CA ILE A 387 -11.60 -22.60 8.30
C ILE A 387 -11.07 -22.26 9.70
N THR A 388 -11.93 -21.79 10.60
CA THR A 388 -11.52 -21.28 11.92
C THR A 388 -11.22 -22.35 12.98
N SER A 389 -11.76 -23.56 12.84
CA SER A 389 -11.55 -24.65 13.80
C SER A 389 -10.44 -25.65 13.42
N ASN A 390 -9.94 -25.61 12.18
CA ASN A 390 -8.88 -26.52 11.73
C ASN A 390 -7.48 -25.99 12.05
N GLU A 391 -6.76 -26.63 12.97
CA GLU A 391 -5.39 -26.24 13.33
C GLU A 391 -4.39 -26.33 12.16
N SER A 392 -4.65 -27.14 11.12
CA SER A 392 -3.78 -27.21 9.95
C SER A 392 -3.90 -26.00 9.00
N LEU A 393 -4.91 -25.14 9.18
CA LEU A 393 -5.15 -23.92 8.38
C LEU A 393 -4.76 -22.65 9.14
N LYS A 394 -4.08 -22.77 10.28
CA LYS A 394 -3.78 -21.65 11.18
C LYS A 394 -2.49 -20.93 10.76
N SER A 395 -2.60 -19.94 9.87
CA SER A 395 -1.47 -19.05 9.54
C SER A 395 -0.99 -18.28 10.78
N LYS A 396 0.32 -17.99 10.81
CA LYS A 396 0.99 -17.22 11.86
C LYS A 396 1.02 -15.71 11.58
N ASN A 397 0.68 -15.31 10.36
CA ASN A 397 0.82 -13.93 9.89
C ASN A 397 -0.49 -13.14 9.90
N ILE A 398 -1.63 -13.81 10.14
CA ILE A 398 -2.96 -13.21 10.14
C ILE A 398 -3.69 -13.42 11.47
N LEU A 399 -4.63 -12.54 11.77
CA LEU A 399 -5.64 -12.72 12.81
C LEU A 399 -7.04 -12.49 12.22
N TRP A 400 -8.00 -13.34 12.59
CA TRP A 400 -9.39 -13.17 12.20
C TRP A 400 -10.01 -11.99 12.95
N ALA A 401 -10.54 -11.02 12.21
CA ALA A 401 -11.09 -9.77 12.75
C ALA A 401 -12.27 -10.01 13.71
N GLN A 402 -12.25 -9.32 14.84
CA GLN A 402 -13.41 -9.20 15.72
C GLN A 402 -14.34 -8.07 15.24
N LYS A 403 -15.47 -7.92 15.93
CA LYS A 403 -16.64 -7.14 15.49
C LYS A 403 -16.33 -5.66 15.16
N ASP A 404 -15.33 -5.09 15.83
CA ASP A 404 -14.97 -3.67 15.74
C ASP A 404 -13.55 -3.45 15.17
N ASP A 405 -12.87 -4.51 14.69
CA ASP A 405 -11.51 -4.43 14.16
C ASP A 405 -11.47 -3.95 12.70
N LYS A 406 -10.57 -2.99 12.39
CA LYS A 406 -10.33 -2.56 11.00
C LYS A 406 -9.42 -3.55 10.26
N ALA A 407 -10.03 -4.48 9.55
CA ALA A 407 -9.35 -5.38 8.63
C ALA A 407 -8.84 -4.68 7.35
N SER A 408 -7.79 -5.25 6.76
CA SER A 408 -7.12 -4.79 5.54
C SER A 408 -7.28 -5.78 4.35
N ILE A 409 -7.85 -6.95 4.65
CA ILE A 409 -8.20 -8.03 3.73
C ILE A 409 -9.56 -8.62 4.17
N GLU A 410 -10.41 -9.03 3.25
CA GLU A 410 -11.63 -9.81 3.53
C GLU A 410 -11.66 -11.13 2.75
N VAL A 411 -11.91 -12.23 3.44
CA VAL A 411 -12.17 -13.54 2.85
C VAL A 411 -13.67 -13.78 2.85
N ILE A 412 -14.24 -13.93 1.66
CA ILE A 412 -15.66 -14.25 1.44
C ILE A 412 -15.75 -15.72 1.06
N ALA A 413 -16.33 -16.55 1.92
CA ALA A 413 -16.32 -18.00 1.80
C ALA A 413 -17.74 -18.56 1.55
N ASP A 414 -18.13 -18.67 0.29
CA ASP A 414 -19.45 -19.14 -0.14
C ASP A 414 -19.40 -20.58 -0.65
N GLN A 415 -20.57 -21.22 -0.80
CA GLN A 415 -20.66 -22.61 -1.30
C GLN A 415 -20.18 -22.78 -2.76
N SER A 416 -20.11 -21.67 -3.52
CA SER A 416 -19.64 -21.62 -4.91
C SER A 416 -18.14 -21.31 -5.07
N GLY A 417 -17.42 -21.07 -3.97
CA GLY A 417 -16.00 -20.69 -3.99
C GLY A 417 -15.64 -19.68 -2.92
N ILE A 418 -14.34 -19.59 -2.62
CA ILE A 418 -13.77 -18.63 -1.67
C ILE A 418 -13.06 -17.51 -2.45
N THR A 419 -13.39 -16.25 -2.13
CA THR A 419 -12.78 -15.03 -2.69
C THR A 419 -11.95 -14.32 -1.63
N VAL A 420 -10.74 -13.88 -1.98
CA VAL A 420 -9.90 -12.99 -1.16
C VAL A 420 -9.95 -11.58 -1.75
N MET A 421 -10.46 -10.62 -0.98
CA MET A 421 -10.51 -9.20 -1.28
C MET A 421 -9.36 -8.47 -0.58
N ASP A 422 -8.53 -7.76 -1.34
CA ASP A 422 -7.61 -6.75 -0.82
C ASP A 422 -8.43 -5.47 -0.58
N LEU A 423 -8.76 -5.18 0.69
CA LEU A 423 -9.66 -4.07 1.04
C LEU A 423 -8.99 -2.71 0.84
N ASP A 424 -7.66 -2.65 0.97
CA ASP A 424 -6.91 -1.40 0.85
C ASP A 424 -6.88 -0.91 -0.61
N LYS A 425 -6.79 -1.86 -1.55
CA LYS A 425 -6.89 -1.64 -3.00
C LYS A 425 -8.32 -1.76 -3.56
N ASN A 426 -9.28 -2.20 -2.74
CA ASN A 426 -10.65 -2.56 -3.13
C ASN A 426 -10.73 -3.49 -4.36
N ARG A 427 -9.95 -4.58 -4.37
CA ARG A 427 -9.90 -5.54 -5.50
C ARG A 427 -9.94 -7.00 -5.07
N LYS A 428 -10.30 -7.89 -5.98
CA LYS A 428 -10.12 -9.34 -5.81
C LYS A 428 -8.63 -9.68 -5.96
N ALA A 429 -8.00 -10.17 -4.90
CA ALA A 429 -6.63 -10.66 -4.92
C ALA A 429 -6.56 -12.11 -5.40
N PHE A 430 -7.51 -12.95 -5.00
CA PHE A 430 -7.58 -14.36 -5.37
C PHE A 430 -9.03 -14.87 -5.36
N VAL A 431 -9.33 -15.88 -6.18
CA VAL A 431 -10.65 -16.54 -6.25
C VAL A 431 -10.44 -18.03 -6.49
N THR A 432 -11.24 -18.86 -5.84
CA THR A 432 -11.32 -20.31 -6.04
C THR A 432 -12.66 -20.71 -6.66
N ASP A 433 -12.68 -21.79 -7.43
CA ASP A 433 -13.85 -22.36 -8.12
C ASP A 433 -14.65 -23.35 -7.25
N GLY A 434 -14.25 -23.51 -5.99
CA GLY A 434 -14.94 -24.32 -4.99
C GLY A 434 -14.42 -24.05 -3.57
N SER A 435 -15.02 -24.74 -2.59
CA SER A 435 -14.75 -24.53 -1.16
C SER A 435 -14.42 -25.84 -0.44
N SER A 436 -13.72 -26.76 -1.12
CA SER A 436 -13.16 -27.98 -0.48
C SER A 436 -11.96 -27.62 0.42
N PRO A 437 -11.50 -28.53 1.30
CA PRO A 437 -10.31 -28.30 2.13
C PRO A 437 -9.05 -27.92 1.34
N GLU A 438 -8.90 -28.38 0.10
CA GLU A 438 -7.76 -28.03 -0.76
C GLU A 438 -7.82 -26.56 -1.19
N HIS A 439 -9.01 -26.06 -1.55
CA HIS A 439 -9.24 -24.65 -1.85
C HIS A 439 -8.96 -23.78 -0.61
N MET A 440 -9.30 -24.25 0.59
CA MET A 440 -8.96 -23.56 1.84
C MET A 440 -7.45 -23.47 2.05
N ILE A 441 -6.69 -24.53 1.77
CA ILE A 441 -5.22 -24.50 1.82
C ILE A 441 -4.66 -23.48 0.83
N THR A 442 -5.16 -23.45 -0.41
CA THR A 442 -4.74 -22.48 -1.44
C THR A 442 -5.08 -21.03 -1.05
N VAL A 443 -6.21 -20.79 -0.38
CA VAL A 443 -6.56 -19.48 0.17
C VAL A 443 -5.62 -19.05 1.30
N MET A 444 -5.22 -19.97 2.19
CA MET A 444 -4.26 -19.66 3.25
C MET A 444 -2.87 -19.33 2.70
N ASP A 445 -2.40 -20.07 1.68
CA ASP A 445 -1.17 -19.75 0.95
C ASP A 445 -1.25 -18.38 0.24
N ALA A 446 -2.37 -18.07 -0.41
CA ALA A 446 -2.60 -16.76 -1.02
C ALA A 446 -2.58 -15.62 0.04
N LEU A 447 -3.14 -15.83 1.23
CA LEU A 447 -3.09 -14.86 2.33
C LEU A 447 -1.67 -14.64 2.85
N ASP A 448 -0.90 -15.71 3.11
CA ASP A 448 0.49 -15.59 3.54
C ASP A 448 1.36 -14.88 2.47
N LYS A 449 1.12 -15.15 1.18
CA LYS A 449 1.76 -14.44 0.05
C LYS A 449 1.40 -12.95 -0.02
N ILE A 450 0.14 -12.57 0.21
CA ILE A 450 -0.28 -11.15 0.28
C ILE A 450 0.41 -10.44 1.44
N VAL A 451 0.49 -11.07 2.63
CA VAL A 451 1.13 -10.47 3.80
C VAL A 451 2.65 -10.36 3.63
N HIS A 452 3.31 -11.35 3.04
CA HIS A 452 4.73 -11.25 2.68
C HIS A 452 4.97 -10.10 1.69
N TRP A 453 4.18 -10.01 0.61
CA TRP A 453 4.25 -8.93 -0.38
C TRP A 453 4.12 -7.54 0.25
N ARG A 454 3.13 -7.33 1.14
CA ARG A 454 2.97 -6.07 1.90
C ARG A 454 4.20 -5.77 2.77
N ARG A 455 4.74 -6.77 3.48
CA ARG A 455 5.92 -6.61 4.34
C ARG A 455 7.20 -6.27 3.56
N ILE A 456 7.42 -6.79 2.36
CA ILE A 456 8.59 -6.44 1.54
C ILE A 456 8.49 -5.00 0.99
N ILE A 457 7.29 -4.49 0.73
CA ILE A 457 7.07 -3.06 0.42
C ILE A 457 7.42 -2.18 1.64
N GLU A 458 6.98 -2.56 2.85
CA GLU A 458 7.27 -1.80 4.09
C GLU A 458 8.69 -2.00 4.65
N LEU A 459 9.47 -2.97 4.13
CA LEU A 459 10.81 -3.32 4.62
C LEU A 459 11.78 -2.13 4.55
N GLU A 460 12.22 -1.63 5.71
CA GLU A 460 13.06 -0.45 5.82
C GLU A 460 14.03 -0.56 7.01
N ASN A 461 15.30 -0.15 6.82
CA ASN A 461 16.21 0.03 7.93
C ASN A 461 15.97 1.39 8.60
N LYS A 462 15.20 1.39 9.69
CA LYS A 462 14.91 2.58 10.49
C LYS A 462 16.03 2.95 11.48
N SER A 463 17.16 2.24 11.46
CA SER A 463 18.30 2.56 12.33
C SER A 463 19.06 3.80 11.87
N ARG A 464 19.10 4.82 12.72
CA ARG A 464 19.92 6.04 12.54
C ARG A 464 21.45 5.78 12.59
N SER A 465 21.89 4.53 12.77
CA SER A 465 23.30 4.14 12.71
C SER A 465 23.78 3.73 11.32
N SER A 466 22.87 3.43 10.38
CA SER A 466 23.23 2.98 9.03
C SER A 466 23.91 4.11 8.26
N LYS A 467 25.05 3.85 7.63
CA LYS A 467 25.74 4.84 6.78
C LYS A 467 25.52 4.60 5.30
N VAL A 468 25.02 3.42 4.91
CA VAL A 468 24.79 3.06 3.49
C VAL A 468 23.71 3.92 2.84
N ALA A 469 22.77 4.46 3.62
CA ALA A 469 21.70 5.35 3.14
C ALA A 469 22.20 6.53 2.29
N ASP A 470 23.33 7.15 2.67
CA ASP A 470 23.89 8.34 2.01
C ASP A 470 24.93 8.00 0.92
N MET A 471 25.32 6.72 0.79
CA MET A 471 26.39 6.28 -0.13
C MET A 471 25.94 6.14 -1.60
N CYS A 472 24.65 6.27 -1.90
CA CYS A 472 24.11 6.02 -3.23
C CYS A 472 22.86 6.87 -3.56
N ARG A 473 22.72 7.29 -4.82
CA ARG A 473 21.44 7.81 -5.37
C ARG A 473 20.81 6.76 -6.28
N PHE A 474 19.50 6.55 -6.16
CA PHE A 474 18.73 5.63 -7.00
C PHE A 474 17.89 6.45 -7.99
N GLU A 475 17.92 6.06 -9.26
CA GLU A 475 17.14 6.67 -10.35
C GLU A 475 16.46 5.58 -11.18
N LEU A 476 15.26 5.86 -11.67
CA LEU A 476 14.60 5.02 -12.67
C LEU A 476 14.56 5.76 -14.01
N HIS A 477 15.23 5.22 -15.03
CA HIS A 477 15.20 5.76 -16.38
C HIS A 477 14.08 5.10 -17.20
N GLU A 478 13.04 5.86 -17.52
CA GLU A 478 12.03 5.54 -18.53
C GLU A 478 12.61 5.83 -19.91
N ILE A 479 12.54 4.88 -20.83
CA ILE A 479 13.07 5.00 -22.19
C ILE A 479 11.92 4.89 -23.20
N ASN A 480 11.72 5.95 -23.99
CA ASN A 480 10.65 6.00 -25.00
C ASN A 480 11.05 5.30 -26.31
N GLU A 481 10.15 5.28 -27.29
CA GLU A 481 10.39 4.62 -28.59
C GLU A 481 11.56 5.23 -29.38
N ALA A 482 11.82 6.53 -29.23
CA ALA A 482 12.93 7.24 -29.85
C ALA A 482 14.28 7.00 -29.14
N GLY A 483 14.28 6.33 -27.98
CA GLY A 483 15.46 6.09 -27.15
C GLY A 483 15.82 7.25 -26.22
N GLU A 484 14.95 8.26 -26.09
CA GLU A 484 15.14 9.36 -25.15
C GLU A 484 14.92 8.87 -23.71
N ILE A 485 15.73 9.38 -22.78
CA ILE A 485 15.73 8.94 -21.37
C ILE A 485 15.07 10.02 -20.50
N LYS A 486 13.93 9.67 -19.92
CA LYS A 486 13.26 10.44 -18.87
C LYS A 486 13.63 9.87 -17.50
N LYS A 487 14.19 10.72 -16.63
CA LYS A 487 14.72 10.33 -15.32
C LYS A 487 13.66 10.53 -14.23
N HIS A 488 13.48 9.54 -13.38
CA HIS A 488 12.59 9.59 -12.22
C HIS A 488 13.36 9.36 -10.92
N THR A 489 13.20 10.28 -9.98
CA THR A 489 13.72 10.20 -8.59
C THR A 489 12.61 10.19 -7.54
N GLU A 490 11.36 10.47 -7.94
CA GLU A 490 10.23 10.54 -7.03
C GLU A 490 9.83 9.16 -6.50
N PRO A 491 9.42 9.04 -5.21
CA PRO A 491 8.94 7.76 -4.65
C PRO A 491 7.67 7.21 -5.31
N GLN A 492 6.97 8.04 -6.09
CA GLN A 492 5.71 7.73 -6.79
C GLN A 492 5.75 8.34 -8.19
N VAL A 493 5.61 7.49 -9.21
CA VAL A 493 5.64 7.87 -10.63
C VAL A 493 4.33 7.39 -11.28
N ARG A 494 3.65 8.25 -12.05
CA ARG A 494 2.54 7.85 -12.93
C ARG A 494 2.98 7.96 -14.39
N ILE A 495 2.76 6.89 -15.15
CA ILE A 495 3.07 6.81 -16.59
C ILE A 495 1.76 6.46 -17.30
N PHE A 496 1.53 7.11 -18.43
CA PHE A 496 0.29 7.00 -19.20
C PHE A 496 0.60 6.45 -20.58
N ALA A 497 -0.15 5.44 -21.03
CA ALA A 497 0.03 4.78 -22.32
C ALA A 497 -1.32 4.37 -22.91
N LYS A 498 -1.45 4.38 -24.23
CA LYS A 498 -2.66 3.91 -24.94
C LYS A 498 -2.69 2.38 -25.00
N SER A 499 -3.86 1.77 -25.15
CA SER A 499 -3.98 0.33 -25.41
C SER A 499 -3.24 -0.09 -26.69
N GLU A 500 -3.27 0.72 -27.75
CA GLU A 500 -2.50 0.45 -28.98
C GLU A 500 -0.97 0.43 -28.73
N GLU A 501 -0.47 1.24 -27.80
CA GLU A 501 0.95 1.25 -27.41
C GLU A 501 1.25 0.02 -26.53
N LEU A 502 0.41 -0.25 -25.54
CA LEU A 502 0.53 -1.39 -24.62
C LEU A 502 0.38 -2.77 -25.30
N GLU A 503 -0.38 -2.88 -26.39
CA GLU A 503 -0.49 -4.11 -27.18
C GLU A 503 0.74 -4.35 -28.07
N ASN A 504 1.48 -3.31 -28.46
CA ASN A 504 2.68 -3.43 -29.27
C ASN A 504 3.97 -3.53 -28.44
N ARG A 505 4.14 -2.66 -27.43
CA ARG A 505 5.35 -2.61 -26.59
C ARG A 505 5.14 -1.84 -25.29
N PHE A 506 5.38 -2.50 -24.15
CA PHE A 506 5.41 -1.82 -22.85
C PHE A 506 6.58 -0.82 -22.71
N PRO A 507 6.39 0.32 -22.00
CA PRO A 507 7.45 1.28 -21.69
C PRO A 507 8.67 0.61 -21.04
N ALA A 508 9.86 0.99 -21.49
CA ALA A 508 11.11 0.28 -21.17
C ALA A 508 11.87 0.98 -20.04
N PHE A 509 12.18 0.25 -18.97
CA PHE A 509 12.83 0.79 -17.78
C PHE A 509 14.28 0.33 -17.63
N ARG A 510 15.19 1.28 -17.33
CA ARG A 510 16.57 1.05 -16.88
C ARG A 510 16.76 1.65 -15.48
N PRO A 511 16.61 0.86 -14.40
CA PRO A 511 16.93 1.30 -13.05
C PRO A 511 18.45 1.46 -12.89
N VAL A 512 18.87 2.51 -12.18
CA VAL A 512 20.28 2.95 -12.11
C VAL A 512 20.63 3.42 -10.70
N VAL A 513 21.86 3.14 -10.27
CA VAL A 513 22.47 3.70 -9.06
C VAL A 513 23.66 4.58 -9.43
N HIS A 514 23.76 5.74 -8.78
CA HIS A 514 24.93 6.61 -8.82
C HIS A 514 25.70 6.53 -7.50
N LEU A 515 27.01 6.33 -7.56
CA LEU A 515 27.93 6.27 -6.43
C LEU A 515 29.04 7.32 -6.57
N GLU A 516 29.46 7.93 -5.46
CA GLU A 516 30.49 8.97 -5.46
C GLU A 516 31.51 8.70 -4.34
N ASN A 517 32.79 8.57 -4.72
CA ASN A 517 33.97 8.42 -3.87
C ASN A 517 34.01 7.20 -2.90
N ILE A 518 33.10 6.24 -3.06
CA ILE A 518 33.01 5.02 -2.24
C ILE A 518 34.28 4.15 -2.37
N GLN A 519 34.78 3.61 -1.26
CA GLN A 519 35.97 2.72 -1.23
C GLN A 519 35.67 1.30 -0.76
N GLN A 520 34.62 1.10 0.04
CA GLN A 520 34.16 -0.23 0.46
C GLN A 520 33.34 -0.90 -0.66
N PRO A 521 33.25 -2.24 -0.71
CA PRO A 521 32.29 -2.90 -1.59
C PRO A 521 30.86 -2.57 -1.16
N LEU A 522 29.95 -2.51 -2.14
CA LEU A 522 28.51 -2.39 -1.92
C LEU A 522 27.79 -3.41 -2.80
N TYR A 523 26.74 -4.01 -2.26
CA TYR A 523 25.96 -5.07 -2.88
C TYR A 523 24.51 -4.58 -3.05
N PHE A 524 23.99 -4.68 -4.27
CA PHE A 524 22.73 -4.11 -4.72
C PHE A 524 21.80 -5.22 -5.19
N TYR A 525 20.58 -5.23 -4.66
CA TYR A 525 19.51 -6.16 -5.03
C TYR A 525 18.27 -5.35 -5.38
N LEU A 526 17.81 -5.46 -6.63
CA LEU A 526 16.62 -4.73 -7.08
C LEU A 526 15.43 -5.67 -7.18
N LEU A 527 14.59 -5.63 -6.16
CA LEU A 527 13.33 -6.35 -6.14
C LEU A 527 12.31 -5.60 -7.00
N PHE A 528 11.77 -6.30 -8.00
CA PHE A 528 10.61 -5.87 -8.75
C PHE A 528 9.38 -6.58 -8.16
N ILE A 529 8.57 -5.80 -7.46
CA ILE A 529 7.38 -6.23 -6.72
C ILE A 529 6.18 -5.85 -7.57
N ALA A 530 5.52 -6.83 -8.18
CA ALA A 530 4.50 -6.58 -9.19
C ALA A 530 3.08 -6.57 -8.63
N PHE A 531 2.12 -6.14 -9.45
CA PHE A 531 0.72 -5.99 -9.08
C PHE A 531 -0.02 -7.34 -8.89
N ASP A 532 0.52 -8.46 -9.38
CA ASP A 532 -0.02 -9.82 -9.26
C ASP A 532 0.40 -10.55 -7.96
N TYR A 533 1.01 -9.80 -7.03
CA TYR A 533 1.68 -10.26 -5.81
C TYR A 533 2.97 -11.05 -6.03
N SER A 534 3.52 -11.11 -7.25
CA SER A 534 4.87 -11.66 -7.47
C SER A 534 5.96 -10.70 -6.98
N ILE A 535 7.11 -11.28 -6.62
CA ILE A 535 8.34 -10.58 -6.30
C ILE A 535 9.48 -11.29 -7.02
N SER A 536 10.25 -10.53 -7.80
CA SER A 536 11.39 -11.03 -8.58
C SER A 536 12.62 -10.16 -8.34
N CYS A 537 13.82 -10.65 -8.64
CA CYS A 537 15.06 -9.85 -8.58
C CYS A 537 15.82 -9.90 -9.93
N PRO A 538 15.33 -9.25 -11.01
CA PRO A 538 15.84 -9.48 -12.37
C PRO A 538 17.28 -9.00 -12.64
N GLY A 539 17.89 -8.31 -11.67
CA GLY A 539 19.31 -7.94 -11.68
C GLY A 539 20.24 -9.00 -11.08
N GLU A 540 19.69 -10.00 -10.37
CA GLU A 540 20.40 -10.87 -9.43
C GLU A 540 21.15 -10.03 -8.36
N GLU A 541 22.35 -10.47 -7.97
CA GLU A 541 23.31 -9.66 -7.21
C GLU A 541 24.11 -8.76 -8.15
N ILE A 542 24.19 -7.47 -7.84
CA ILE A 542 25.15 -6.54 -8.46
C ILE A 542 26.10 -6.03 -7.40
N VAL A 543 27.41 -6.10 -7.67
CA VAL A 543 28.46 -5.70 -6.72
C VAL A 543 29.26 -4.53 -7.28
N TYR A 544 29.38 -3.46 -6.51
CA TYR A 544 30.39 -2.44 -6.72
C TYR A 544 31.68 -2.84 -6.00
N ARG A 545 32.82 -2.83 -6.70
CA ARG A 545 34.14 -2.94 -6.09
C ARG A 545 35.00 -1.76 -6.51
N ALA A 546 35.49 -0.99 -5.54
CA ALA A 546 36.24 0.24 -5.79
C ALA A 546 37.63 0.05 -6.45
N PHE A 547 37.99 -1.14 -6.91
CA PHE A 547 39.18 -1.38 -7.74
C PHE A 547 38.84 -1.61 -9.23
N GLU A 548 37.56 -1.74 -9.58
CA GLU A 548 37.08 -1.99 -10.94
C GLU A 548 36.84 -0.68 -11.73
N TYR A 549 37.04 0.48 -11.09
CA TYR A 549 36.75 1.82 -11.61
C TYR A 549 37.97 2.74 -11.42
N GLU A 550 38.50 3.29 -12.52
CA GLU A 550 39.63 4.23 -12.51
C GLU A 550 39.23 5.60 -11.97
N ASP A 551 38.09 6.13 -12.40
CA ASP A 551 37.44 7.30 -11.81
C ASP A 551 36.37 6.84 -10.80
N LYS A 552 36.36 7.48 -9.63
CA LYS A 552 35.44 7.23 -8.52
C LYS A 552 34.58 8.45 -8.19
N SER A 553 34.82 9.59 -8.85
CA SER A 553 34.11 10.83 -8.59
C SER A 553 32.62 10.70 -8.90
N HIS A 554 32.27 9.97 -9.96
CA HIS A 554 30.90 9.60 -10.30
C HIS A 554 30.85 8.26 -11.05
N VAL A 555 30.21 7.25 -10.46
CA VAL A 555 30.03 5.91 -11.05
C VAL A 555 28.54 5.64 -11.28
N GLU A 556 28.15 5.39 -12.53
CA GLU A 556 26.80 4.95 -12.90
C GLU A 556 26.73 3.41 -13.00
N LEU A 557 25.83 2.78 -12.25
CA LEU A 557 25.59 1.33 -12.24
C LEU A 557 24.16 1.01 -12.71
N PRO A 558 23.96 0.44 -13.91
CA PRO A 558 22.65 -0.08 -14.31
C PRO A 558 22.33 -1.35 -13.51
N LEU A 559 21.17 -1.37 -12.86
CA LEU A 559 20.74 -2.49 -12.02
C LEU A 559 20.13 -3.68 -12.80
N TRP A 560 19.91 -3.52 -14.11
CA TRP A 560 19.44 -4.60 -14.99
C TRP A 560 20.31 -4.70 -16.26
N LYS A 561 20.56 -5.93 -16.70
CA LYS A 561 21.37 -6.28 -17.89
C LYS A 561 20.63 -6.04 -19.23
N LYS A 562 19.30 -5.88 -19.17
CA LYS A 562 18.39 -5.49 -20.26
C LYS A 562 17.37 -4.50 -19.70
N THR A 563 16.74 -3.69 -20.54
CA THR A 563 15.52 -2.99 -20.14
C THR A 563 14.36 -3.98 -20.04
N LEU A 564 13.52 -3.83 -19.01
CA LEU A 564 12.26 -4.56 -18.85
C LEU A 564 11.10 -3.57 -18.98
N GLY A 565 9.97 -4.05 -19.50
CA GLY A 565 8.74 -3.28 -19.62
C GLY A 565 7.54 -4.09 -19.14
N TRP A 566 6.57 -3.39 -18.57
CA TRP A 566 5.33 -3.95 -18.05
C TRP A 566 4.20 -2.93 -18.25
N GLY A 567 2.96 -3.36 -18.08
CA GLY A 567 1.78 -2.48 -18.07
C GLY A 567 0.63 -3.11 -17.29
N PRO A 568 -0.53 -2.44 -17.20
CA PRO A 568 -1.66 -2.94 -16.43
C PRO A 568 -2.24 -4.21 -17.03
N ALA A 569 -2.94 -4.99 -16.19
CA ALA A 569 -3.68 -6.15 -16.64
C ALA A 569 -4.68 -5.77 -17.74
N LYS A 570 -5.07 -6.74 -18.58
CA LYS A 570 -5.82 -6.48 -19.83
C LYS A 570 -7.14 -5.73 -19.62
N ASN A 571 -7.78 -5.92 -18.46
CA ASN A 571 -9.06 -5.29 -18.12
C ASN A 571 -8.92 -4.11 -17.16
N ASP A 572 -7.72 -3.89 -16.61
CA ASP A 572 -7.50 -2.92 -15.53
C ASP A 572 -7.04 -1.58 -16.13
N VAL A 573 -7.50 -0.49 -15.51
CA VAL A 573 -7.29 0.88 -16.00
C VAL A 573 -5.96 1.45 -15.48
N GLU A 574 -5.57 1.07 -14.26
CA GLU A 574 -4.25 1.35 -13.71
C GLU A 574 -3.77 0.21 -12.80
N ASP A 575 -2.44 -0.01 -12.79
CA ASP A 575 -1.75 -0.96 -11.90
C ASP A 575 -0.45 -0.34 -11.38
N THR A 576 -0.03 -0.73 -10.18
CA THR A 576 1.22 -0.25 -9.55
C THR A 576 2.21 -1.39 -9.30
N CYS A 577 3.44 -1.25 -9.82
CA CYS A 577 4.60 -2.05 -9.45
C CYS A 577 5.60 -1.22 -8.61
N TYR A 578 6.41 -1.88 -7.79
CA TYR A 578 7.40 -1.22 -6.93
C TYR A 578 8.81 -1.71 -7.26
N PHE A 579 9.71 -0.75 -7.47
CA PHE A 579 11.14 -0.97 -7.70
C PHE A 579 11.84 -0.73 -6.35
N LYS A 580 12.05 -1.80 -5.59
CA LYS A 580 12.58 -1.79 -4.22
C LYS A 580 14.05 -2.20 -4.25
N LEU A 581 14.93 -1.21 -4.20
CA LEU A 581 16.38 -1.40 -4.11
C LEU A 581 16.78 -1.65 -2.66
N LEU A 582 17.48 -2.76 -2.39
CA LEU A 582 18.23 -3.00 -1.17
C LEU A 582 19.72 -2.77 -1.44
N VAL A 583 20.40 -2.10 -0.51
CA VAL A 583 21.86 -1.89 -0.58
C VAL A 583 22.50 -2.31 0.73
N THR A 584 23.58 -3.09 0.64
CA THR A 584 24.23 -3.79 1.76
C THR A 584 25.75 -3.69 1.63
N THR A 585 26.49 -3.82 2.72
CA THR A 585 27.98 -3.83 2.70
C THR A 585 28.59 -5.20 2.37
N GLU A 586 27.77 -6.26 2.38
CA GLU A 586 28.13 -7.67 2.24
C GLU A 586 26.94 -8.43 1.58
N PRO A 587 27.17 -9.60 0.92
CA PRO A 587 26.21 -10.18 -0.05
C PRO A 587 25.04 -10.96 0.58
N LEU A 588 23.79 -10.56 0.25
CA LEU A 588 22.53 -11.05 0.84
C LEU A 588 21.78 -12.08 -0.02
N ASP A 589 21.09 -13.02 0.65
CA ASP A 589 20.29 -14.09 0.03
C ASP A 589 18.92 -13.61 -0.49
N HIS A 590 18.94 -12.85 -1.59
CA HIS A 590 17.74 -12.21 -2.18
C HIS A 590 16.64 -13.20 -2.61
N GLN A 591 16.98 -14.49 -2.74
CA GLN A 591 16.04 -15.62 -2.91
C GLN A 591 14.88 -15.56 -1.91
N GLN A 592 15.13 -15.14 -0.66
CA GLN A 592 14.15 -15.15 0.43
C GLN A 592 13.03 -14.10 0.26
N PHE A 593 13.16 -13.23 -0.73
CA PHE A 593 12.11 -12.32 -1.16
C PHE A 593 11.34 -12.82 -2.37
N LEU A 594 11.80 -13.86 -3.07
CA LEU A 594 11.22 -14.27 -4.34
C LEU A 594 9.89 -14.98 -4.11
N GLN A 595 8.87 -14.55 -4.84
CA GLN A 595 7.49 -15.01 -4.65
C GLN A 595 6.76 -15.10 -5.99
N SER A 596 6.08 -16.22 -6.23
CA SER A 596 5.15 -16.39 -7.35
C SER A 596 3.86 -15.57 -7.14
N GLY A 597 3.31 -14.99 -8.20
CA GLY A 597 2.00 -14.31 -8.16
C GLY A 597 0.82 -15.26 -7.87
N LEU A 598 -0.37 -14.69 -7.67
CA LEU A 598 -1.59 -15.42 -7.33
C LEU A 598 -2.32 -15.96 -8.58
N GLY A 599 -1.83 -17.05 -9.16
CA GLY A 599 -2.49 -17.71 -10.29
C GLY A 599 -1.71 -18.88 -10.89
N ILE A 600 -2.24 -19.47 -11.97
CA ILE A 600 -1.57 -20.52 -12.73
C ILE A 600 -0.71 -19.87 -13.83
N HIS A 601 0.60 -20.10 -13.76
CA HIS A 601 1.67 -19.57 -14.63
C HIS A 601 1.84 -18.03 -14.72
N ARG A 602 2.94 -17.58 -14.14
CA ARG A 602 4.04 -17.01 -14.95
C ARG A 602 5.38 -17.20 -14.22
N ASP A 603 6.26 -18.00 -14.81
CA ASP A 603 7.60 -18.24 -14.29
C ASP A 603 8.51 -17.04 -14.59
N ILE A 604 9.17 -16.51 -13.56
CA ILE A 604 10.21 -15.48 -13.69
C ILE A 604 11.47 -15.98 -12.96
N LEU A 605 12.43 -16.42 -13.77
CA LEU A 605 13.67 -17.13 -13.44
C LEU A 605 14.53 -16.49 -12.32
N GLY A 606 15.14 -17.33 -11.47
CA GLY A 606 16.33 -16.97 -10.65
C GLY A 606 16.41 -17.68 -9.29
N GLU A 607 17.35 -18.63 -9.11
CA GLU A 607 17.46 -19.43 -7.87
C GLU A 607 18.37 -18.83 -6.75
N PRO A 608 18.05 -19.11 -5.45
CA PRO A 608 19.11 -18.64 -3.86
C PRO A 608 20.62 -18.94 -3.68
N THR A 609 21.20 -18.25 -2.68
CA THR A 609 22.55 -18.45 -2.10
C THR A 609 22.63 -17.78 -0.71
N PRO A 610 22.37 -18.51 0.39
CA PRO A 610 22.59 -18.01 1.75
C PRO A 610 24.06 -18.09 2.17
N GLN A 611 24.75 -16.94 2.23
CA GLN A 611 26.01 -16.83 2.98
C GLN A 611 26.08 -15.60 3.91
N LYS A 612 26.12 -15.90 5.21
CA LYS A 612 26.66 -15.08 6.31
C LYS A 612 26.00 -13.70 6.57
N VAL A 613 26.76 -12.70 7.01
CA VAL A 613 26.42 -11.89 8.22
C VAL A 613 26.76 -10.40 8.10
N PHE A 614 25.75 -9.52 8.05
CA PHE A 614 25.91 -8.09 7.73
C PHE A 614 25.29 -7.16 8.80
N ASP A 615 26.03 -6.12 9.19
CA ASP A 615 25.62 -5.16 10.23
C ASP A 615 25.09 -3.80 9.69
N ASP A 616 25.32 -3.45 8.41
CA ASP A 616 24.86 -2.18 7.81
C ASP A 616 24.19 -2.37 6.44
N TRP A 617 23.01 -1.77 6.25
CA TRP A 617 22.17 -1.88 5.05
C TRP A 617 21.12 -0.76 4.97
N THR A 618 20.57 -0.53 3.78
CA THR A 618 19.49 0.44 3.54
C THR A 618 18.54 -0.03 2.42
N SER A 619 17.41 0.66 2.27
CA SER A 619 16.40 0.39 1.23
C SER A 619 15.92 1.68 0.58
N LYS A 620 15.74 1.69 -0.74
CA LYS A 620 15.13 2.79 -1.50
C LYS A 620 14.01 2.23 -2.39
N MET A 621 12.99 3.03 -2.67
CA MET A 621 11.79 2.56 -3.39
C MET A 621 11.27 3.63 -4.35
N ILE A 622 10.96 3.20 -5.58
CA ILE A 622 10.18 3.98 -6.55
C ILE A 622 8.96 3.12 -6.91
N ALA A 623 7.76 3.59 -6.58
CA ALA A 623 6.52 3.00 -7.08
C ALA A 623 6.19 3.60 -8.45
N VAL A 624 5.82 2.76 -9.41
CA VAL A 624 5.42 3.17 -10.75
C VAL A 624 4.01 2.66 -11.01
N THR A 625 3.09 3.57 -11.29
CA THR A 625 1.71 3.27 -11.67
C THR A 625 1.55 3.51 -13.16
N MET A 626 1.12 2.48 -13.90
CA MET A 626 0.88 2.54 -15.35
C MET A 626 -0.62 2.69 -15.60
N VAL A 627 -1.03 3.68 -16.40
CA VAL A 627 -2.44 4.07 -16.60
C VAL A 627 -2.80 4.03 -18.08
N ARG A 628 -3.92 3.38 -18.39
CA ARG A 628 -4.46 3.18 -19.75
C ARG A 628 -5.23 4.42 -20.23
N GLN A 629 -4.82 5.04 -21.35
CA GLN A 629 -5.45 6.25 -21.92
C GLN A 629 -6.00 6.03 -23.34
N ASP A 630 -7.22 5.51 -23.45
CA ASP A 630 -7.86 5.20 -24.74
C ASP A 630 -8.84 6.27 -25.25
N ASN A 631 -9.16 7.28 -24.44
CA ASN A 631 -10.25 8.22 -24.73
C ASN A 631 -9.75 9.66 -24.90
N THR A 632 -9.80 10.19 -26.12
CA THR A 632 -9.34 11.56 -26.43
C THR A 632 -10.50 12.53 -26.60
N LEU A 633 -10.51 13.61 -25.82
CA LEU A 633 -11.49 14.69 -25.92
C LEU A 633 -11.21 15.53 -27.17
N ASN A 634 -12.18 15.55 -28.08
CA ASN A 634 -12.10 16.23 -29.37
C ASN A 634 -13.30 17.17 -29.56
N PRO A 635 -13.19 18.26 -30.35
CA PRO A 635 -14.26 19.25 -30.52
C PRO A 635 -15.57 18.77 -31.17
N THR A 636 -15.65 17.52 -31.65
CA THR A 636 -16.80 17.02 -32.42
C THR A 636 -17.51 15.81 -31.81
N ASN A 637 -16.87 15.05 -30.92
CA ASN A 637 -17.35 13.74 -30.47
C ASN A 637 -17.46 13.69 -28.94
N ASN A 638 -18.64 13.32 -28.43
CA ASN A 638 -18.82 13.03 -27.01
C ASN A 638 -18.08 11.74 -26.64
N ILE A 639 -17.47 11.68 -25.45
CA ILE A 639 -16.89 10.46 -24.89
C ILE A 639 -17.90 9.83 -23.94
N SER A 640 -18.24 8.56 -24.15
CA SER A 640 -19.07 7.78 -23.21
C SER A 640 -18.16 6.83 -22.43
N LEU A 641 -18.31 6.81 -21.09
CA LEU A 641 -17.41 6.11 -20.17
C LEU A 641 -18.21 5.33 -19.11
N ALA A 642 -17.60 4.29 -18.53
CA ALA A 642 -18.22 3.42 -17.52
C ALA A 642 -19.57 2.83 -18.00
N ASP A 643 -19.57 2.07 -19.10
CA ASP A 643 -20.77 1.62 -19.84
C ASP A 643 -21.79 2.74 -20.14
N GLY A 644 -21.26 3.94 -20.36
CA GLY A 644 -21.99 5.17 -20.63
C GLY A 644 -22.75 5.72 -19.41
N ASN A 645 -22.41 5.31 -18.18
CA ASN A 645 -22.92 5.97 -16.97
C ASN A 645 -22.44 7.43 -16.88
N ILE A 646 -21.24 7.71 -17.39
CA ILE A 646 -20.73 9.04 -17.69
C ILE A 646 -20.80 9.27 -19.21
N THR A 647 -21.13 10.50 -19.62
CA THR A 647 -20.81 11.00 -20.96
C THR A 647 -20.30 12.43 -20.88
N ILE A 648 -19.03 12.64 -21.26
CA ILE A 648 -18.43 13.98 -21.41
C ILE A 648 -18.78 14.51 -22.80
N LYS A 649 -19.38 15.71 -22.88
CA LYS A 649 -19.73 16.32 -24.16
C LYS A 649 -18.49 16.87 -24.87
N ALA A 650 -18.52 16.88 -26.20
CA ALA A 650 -17.55 17.60 -27.01
C ALA A 650 -17.56 19.10 -26.66
N HIS A 651 -16.39 19.74 -26.69
CA HIS A 651 -16.24 21.16 -26.34
C HIS A 651 -15.31 21.87 -27.35
N PRO A 652 -15.67 23.05 -27.88
CA PRO A 652 -14.94 23.66 -29.00
C PRO A 652 -13.52 24.11 -28.65
N SER A 653 -13.25 24.46 -27.39
CA SER A 653 -11.98 25.09 -26.94
C SER A 653 -11.18 24.26 -25.92
N VAL A 654 -11.55 22.99 -25.70
CA VAL A 654 -10.82 22.07 -24.80
C VAL A 654 -10.45 20.79 -25.56
N LYS A 655 -9.18 20.40 -25.48
CA LYS A 655 -8.72 19.04 -25.84
C LYS A 655 -7.99 18.43 -24.65
N GLY A 656 -7.90 17.11 -24.61
CA GLY A 656 -7.13 16.37 -23.58
C GLY A 656 -7.35 14.87 -23.67
N SER A 657 -6.56 14.09 -22.91
CA SER A 657 -6.71 12.64 -22.77
C SER A 657 -7.49 12.32 -21.49
N VAL A 658 -8.64 11.66 -21.62
CA VAL A 658 -9.54 11.33 -20.50
C VAL A 658 -9.31 9.90 -20.03
N SER A 659 -9.22 9.74 -18.72
CA SER A 659 -9.14 8.46 -18.01
C SER A 659 -10.03 8.50 -16.77
N ILE A 660 -10.47 7.33 -16.32
CA ILE A 660 -11.19 7.14 -15.06
C ILE A 660 -10.26 6.44 -14.08
N GLY A 661 -10.25 6.89 -12.83
CA GLY A 661 -9.44 6.32 -11.75
C GLY A 661 -10.26 6.07 -10.48
N GLN A 662 -9.58 5.52 -9.48
CA GLN A 662 -10.16 5.20 -8.17
C GLN A 662 -9.43 5.96 -7.05
N ALA A 663 -10.19 6.64 -6.19
CA ALA A 663 -9.68 7.15 -4.92
C ALA A 663 -9.65 6.02 -3.88
N GLU A 664 -8.45 5.45 -3.67
CA GLU A 664 -8.19 4.43 -2.63
C GLU A 664 -8.33 4.99 -1.20
N LEU A 665 -8.80 4.17 -0.26
CA LEU A 665 -9.09 4.58 1.12
C LEU A 665 -7.94 4.37 2.12
N ASN A 666 -6.99 3.46 1.86
CA ASN A 666 -6.00 3.01 2.86
C ASN A 666 -4.53 3.03 2.41
N SER A 667 -4.19 3.44 1.19
CA SER A 667 -2.79 3.42 0.74
C SER A 667 -1.94 4.51 1.41
N ARG A 668 -0.75 4.13 1.90
CA ARG A 668 0.22 5.04 2.55
C ARG A 668 0.99 5.93 1.55
N SER A 669 0.66 5.86 0.26
CA SER A 669 1.27 6.61 -0.85
C SER A 669 0.59 7.96 -1.05
N GLY A 670 1.29 9.06 -0.73
CA GLY A 670 0.78 10.44 -0.79
C GLY A 670 0.65 11.03 -2.20
N GLY A 671 -0.14 10.41 -3.08
CA GLY A 671 -0.48 10.95 -4.41
C GLY A 671 -1.74 11.85 -4.42
N PRO A 672 -1.96 12.67 -5.48
CA PRO A 672 -3.09 13.61 -5.55
C PRO A 672 -4.49 12.98 -5.51
N ILE A 673 -4.64 11.72 -5.94
CA ILE A 673 -5.95 11.05 -6.08
C ILE A 673 -6.44 10.52 -4.72
N HIS A 674 -5.55 9.97 -3.89
CA HIS A 674 -5.85 9.49 -2.54
C HIS A 674 -6.28 10.62 -1.59
N ALA A 675 -6.06 11.89 -1.99
CA ALA A 675 -6.63 13.03 -1.28
C ALA A 675 -8.18 12.97 -1.27
N PHE A 676 -8.83 12.62 -2.38
CA PHE A 676 -10.30 12.63 -2.49
C PHE A 676 -11.00 11.67 -1.53
N ALA A 677 -10.35 10.58 -1.11
CA ALA A 677 -10.90 9.67 -0.11
C ALA A 677 -11.18 10.35 1.24
N ARG A 678 -10.45 11.43 1.58
CA ARG A 678 -10.65 12.25 2.78
C ARG A 678 -11.97 13.04 2.79
N LEU A 679 -12.64 13.16 1.64
CA LEU A 679 -13.93 13.84 1.53
C LEU A 679 -15.10 12.97 2.00
N GLN A 680 -14.92 11.66 2.15
CA GLN A 680 -15.98 10.76 2.59
C GLN A 680 -16.29 10.91 4.08
N ASN A 681 -17.58 11.11 4.39
CA ASN A 681 -18.15 11.09 5.74
C ASN A 681 -19.65 10.75 5.66
N GLU A 682 -20.35 10.75 6.80
CA GLU A 682 -21.79 10.38 6.88
C GLU A 682 -22.71 11.23 5.97
N GLN A 683 -22.32 12.46 5.64
CA GLN A 683 -23.14 13.42 4.90
C GLN A 683 -22.59 13.73 3.49
N MET A 684 -21.39 13.23 3.15
CA MET A 684 -20.68 13.50 1.90
C MET A 684 -20.03 12.21 1.39
N GLN A 685 -20.43 11.76 0.21
CA GLN A 685 -19.99 10.50 -0.39
C GLN A 685 -19.45 10.75 -1.80
N MET A 686 -18.43 10.00 -2.23
CA MET A 686 -18.01 10.04 -3.64
C MET A 686 -19.03 9.27 -4.48
N VAL A 687 -19.46 9.84 -5.61
CA VAL A 687 -20.31 9.16 -6.59
C VAL A 687 -19.49 8.08 -7.28
N ASP A 688 -19.86 6.82 -7.05
CA ASP A 688 -19.40 5.71 -7.89
C ASP A 688 -20.25 5.66 -9.17
N PHE A 689 -19.59 5.73 -10.31
CA PHE A 689 -20.19 5.66 -11.64
C PHE A 689 -19.88 4.34 -12.36
N SER A 690 -19.24 3.37 -11.69
CA SER A 690 -18.92 2.07 -12.26
C SER A 690 -20.15 1.30 -12.78
N PRO A 691 -19.98 0.43 -13.78
CA PRO A 691 -21.06 -0.46 -14.22
C PRO A 691 -21.57 -1.36 -13.09
N SER A 692 -22.85 -1.71 -13.09
CA SER A 692 -23.48 -2.57 -12.05
C SER A 692 -23.05 -4.06 -12.07
N ARG A 693 -21.97 -4.37 -12.79
CA ARG A 693 -21.24 -5.65 -12.81
C ARG A 693 -19.73 -5.47 -12.62
N SER A 694 -19.25 -4.25 -12.36
CA SER A 694 -17.85 -3.93 -12.14
C SER A 694 -17.32 -4.54 -10.84
N THR A 695 -16.03 -4.85 -10.82
CA THR A 695 -15.28 -5.22 -9.61
C THR A 695 -14.33 -4.12 -9.13
N LEU A 696 -14.34 -2.96 -9.79
CA LEU A 696 -13.59 -1.76 -9.43
C LEU A 696 -14.55 -0.57 -9.32
N SER A 697 -14.45 0.17 -8.21
CA SER A 697 -15.25 1.38 -7.98
C SER A 697 -14.67 2.56 -8.75
N GLN A 698 -15.48 3.25 -9.54
CA GLN A 698 -15.01 4.31 -10.44
C GLN A 698 -15.56 5.65 -9.95
N ASN A 699 -14.70 6.49 -9.37
CA ASN A 699 -15.12 7.69 -8.65
C ASN A 699 -14.24 8.93 -8.88
N VAL A 700 -13.19 8.82 -9.72
CA VAL A 700 -12.34 9.94 -10.13
C VAL A 700 -12.27 10.03 -11.65
N ILE A 701 -12.38 11.26 -12.17
CA ILE A 701 -12.21 11.60 -13.59
C ILE A 701 -10.90 12.37 -13.71
N GLU A 702 -9.99 11.87 -14.55
CA GLU A 702 -8.74 12.52 -14.90
C GLU A 702 -8.80 13.00 -16.36
N ILE A 703 -8.50 14.28 -16.59
CA ILE A 703 -8.30 14.85 -17.92
C ILE A 703 -6.86 15.37 -17.96
N ASN A 704 -6.00 14.67 -18.69
CA ASN A 704 -4.57 14.94 -18.82
C ASN A 704 -4.27 15.68 -20.13
N ASN A 705 -3.11 16.32 -20.22
CA ASN A 705 -2.63 17.01 -21.43
C ASN A 705 -3.63 18.03 -21.99
N ILE A 706 -4.19 18.88 -21.11
CA ILE A 706 -5.24 19.81 -21.48
C ILE A 706 -4.69 20.99 -22.28
N GLU A 707 -5.22 21.15 -23.50
CA GLU A 707 -5.11 22.36 -24.30
C GLU A 707 -6.35 23.23 -24.08
N LEU A 708 -6.14 24.47 -23.61
CA LEU A 708 -7.14 25.51 -23.47
C LEU A 708 -6.69 26.74 -24.29
N ALA A 709 -7.54 27.23 -25.18
CA ALA A 709 -7.22 28.44 -25.97
C ALA A 709 -7.28 29.72 -25.12
N ASP A 710 -8.17 29.76 -24.11
CA ASP A 710 -8.33 30.84 -23.14
C ASP A 710 -8.87 30.23 -21.83
N PRO A 711 -8.21 30.40 -20.66
CA PRO A 711 -8.72 29.91 -19.38
C PRO A 711 -10.11 30.46 -18.99
N SER A 712 -10.50 31.63 -19.48
CA SER A 712 -11.80 32.26 -19.20
C SER A 712 -12.96 31.74 -20.06
N SER A 713 -12.67 30.92 -21.08
CA SER A 713 -13.70 30.31 -21.95
C SER A 713 -14.72 29.49 -21.14
N LEU A 714 -14.22 28.69 -20.19
CA LEU A 714 -15.01 27.79 -19.35
C LEU A 714 -16.00 28.49 -18.38
N GLU A 715 -15.78 29.77 -18.06
CA GLU A 715 -16.74 30.52 -17.24
C GLU A 715 -18.08 30.71 -17.98
N ASN A 716 -17.98 30.92 -19.31
CA ASN A 716 -19.11 31.22 -20.20
C ASN A 716 -19.65 29.96 -20.89
N GLU A 717 -18.77 29.10 -21.40
CA GLU A 717 -19.10 27.82 -22.06
C GLU A 717 -18.49 26.67 -21.25
N PRO A 718 -19.24 26.06 -20.30
CA PRO A 718 -18.69 25.05 -19.41
C PRO A 718 -18.51 23.69 -20.10
N LEU A 719 -17.49 22.94 -19.67
CA LEU A 719 -17.34 21.53 -20.06
C LEU A 719 -18.42 20.70 -19.37
N GLU A 720 -19.41 20.21 -20.14
CA GLU A 720 -20.54 19.45 -19.62
C GLU A 720 -20.25 17.94 -19.52
N ILE A 721 -20.48 17.37 -18.34
CA ILE A 721 -20.38 15.93 -18.04
C ILE A 721 -21.77 15.46 -17.60
N SER A 722 -22.33 14.45 -18.26
CA SER A 722 -23.69 13.95 -17.99
C SER A 722 -23.62 12.60 -17.27
N LEU A 723 -24.37 12.47 -16.17
CA LEU A 723 -24.62 11.22 -15.45
C LEU A 723 -26.00 10.68 -15.78
N LYS A 724 -26.14 9.36 -15.95
CA LYS A 724 -27.47 8.69 -15.99
C LYS A 724 -28.24 8.77 -14.67
N GLN A 725 -27.59 9.09 -13.56
CA GLN A 725 -28.22 9.15 -12.23
C GLN A 725 -29.00 10.47 -12.07
N ILE A 726 -30.27 10.35 -11.66
CA ILE A 726 -31.10 11.48 -11.22
C ILE A 726 -30.88 11.67 -9.70
N MET A 727 -30.72 12.92 -9.25
CA MET A 727 -30.60 13.25 -7.82
C MET A 727 -31.98 13.33 -7.14
N ASN A 728 -32.07 12.96 -5.86
CA ASN A 728 -33.27 13.24 -5.06
C ASN A 728 -33.33 14.73 -4.67
N ASP A 729 -34.50 15.23 -4.27
CA ASP A 729 -34.67 16.65 -3.91
C ASP A 729 -33.82 17.12 -2.71
N ASN A 730 -33.45 16.22 -1.82
CA ASN A 730 -32.55 16.50 -0.69
C ASN A 730 -31.08 16.13 -1.00
N GLU A 731 -30.67 16.12 -2.27
CA GLU A 731 -29.32 15.77 -2.69
C GLU A 731 -28.72 16.84 -3.63
N VAL A 732 -27.39 17.00 -3.55
CA VAL A 732 -26.59 17.85 -4.45
C VAL A 732 -25.27 17.13 -4.75
N ILE A 733 -24.79 17.19 -5.99
CA ILE A 733 -23.46 16.70 -6.37
C ILE A 733 -22.55 17.92 -6.63
N LEU A 734 -21.34 17.91 -6.08
CA LEU A 734 -20.30 18.91 -6.33
C LEU A 734 -19.14 18.29 -7.12
N PRO A 735 -18.70 18.90 -8.24
CA PRO A 735 -17.44 18.52 -8.88
C PRO A 735 -16.27 19.14 -8.12
N VAL A 736 -15.37 18.30 -7.60
CA VAL A 736 -14.26 18.69 -6.72
C VAL A 736 -12.94 18.26 -7.34
N ALA A 737 -12.04 19.21 -7.62
CA ALA A 737 -10.66 18.95 -8.02
C ALA A 737 -9.69 19.06 -6.84
N PHE A 738 -8.43 18.66 -7.02
CA PHE A 738 -7.34 18.84 -6.06
C PHE A 738 -6.10 19.39 -6.78
N ASP A 739 -5.58 20.55 -6.35
CA ASP A 739 -4.44 21.26 -7.00
C ASP A 739 -3.04 20.74 -6.56
N GLY A 740 -3.02 19.74 -5.67
CA GLY A 740 -1.83 19.25 -4.98
C GLY A 740 -1.71 19.71 -3.51
N LYS A 741 -2.53 20.67 -3.07
CA LYS A 741 -2.52 21.27 -1.72
C LYS A 741 -3.92 21.46 -1.15
N PHE A 742 -4.89 21.82 -1.97
CA PHE A 742 -6.27 22.14 -1.62
C PHE A 742 -7.27 21.48 -2.57
N PHE A 743 -8.46 21.18 -2.05
CA PHE A 743 -9.63 20.86 -2.87
C PHE A 743 -10.29 22.13 -3.39
N HIS A 744 -10.80 22.09 -4.62
CA HIS A 744 -11.54 23.19 -5.26
C HIS A 744 -12.86 22.70 -5.84
N VAL A 745 -13.96 23.42 -5.60
CA VAL A 745 -15.21 23.20 -6.32
C VAL A 745 -15.11 23.90 -7.68
N ILE A 746 -15.03 23.11 -8.74
CA ILE A 746 -14.68 23.57 -10.10
C ILE A 746 -15.90 23.84 -10.99
N GLY A 747 -17.11 23.75 -10.46
CA GLY A 747 -18.32 23.70 -11.27
C GLY A 747 -19.62 23.50 -10.49
N ASP A 748 -20.70 23.28 -11.22
CA ASP A 748 -22.06 23.19 -10.69
C ASP A 748 -22.87 22.03 -11.31
N THR A 749 -23.95 21.57 -10.66
CA THR A 749 -24.81 20.47 -11.17
C THR A 749 -26.27 20.86 -11.34
N VAL A 750 -26.90 20.37 -12.42
CA VAL A 750 -28.33 20.54 -12.73
C VAL A 750 -28.90 19.18 -13.11
N SER A 751 -30.03 18.77 -12.54
CA SER A 751 -30.73 17.54 -12.92
C SER A 751 -32.00 17.84 -13.71
N ASP A 752 -32.34 16.96 -14.65
CA ASP A 752 -33.59 16.98 -15.42
C ASP A 752 -34.08 15.54 -15.69
N GLU A 753 -35.06 15.37 -16.58
CA GLU A 753 -35.65 14.07 -16.93
C GLU A 753 -34.67 13.09 -17.60
N GLN A 754 -33.51 13.56 -18.09
CA GLN A 754 -32.51 12.74 -18.78
C GLN A 754 -31.33 12.32 -17.88
N GLY A 755 -31.16 12.97 -16.72
CA GLY A 755 -30.10 12.63 -15.76
C GLY A 755 -29.62 13.82 -14.93
N THR A 756 -28.34 13.81 -14.59
CA THR A 756 -27.67 14.93 -13.89
C THR A 756 -26.48 15.44 -14.70
N HIS A 757 -26.53 16.71 -15.07
CA HIS A 757 -25.53 17.41 -15.85
C HIS A 757 -24.63 18.24 -14.93
N ILE A 758 -23.35 17.89 -14.90
CA ILE A 758 -22.25 18.61 -14.24
C ILE A 758 -21.66 19.59 -15.24
N ARG A 759 -21.36 20.80 -14.80
CA ARG A 759 -20.77 21.90 -15.58
C ARG A 759 -19.46 22.32 -14.96
N VAL A 760 -18.34 21.89 -15.54
CA VAL A 760 -17.01 22.32 -15.11
C VAL A 760 -16.70 23.68 -15.73
N ARG A 761 -16.44 24.67 -14.89
CA ARG A 761 -16.22 26.10 -15.24
C ARG A 761 -14.78 26.57 -15.07
N GLU A 762 -13.95 25.79 -14.38
CA GLU A 762 -12.57 26.15 -14.08
C GLU A 762 -11.69 24.90 -14.07
N ILE A 763 -10.41 25.08 -14.39
CA ILE A 763 -9.36 24.08 -14.21
C ILE A 763 -8.29 24.71 -13.31
N PRO A 764 -8.15 24.28 -12.04
CA PRO A 764 -7.18 24.85 -11.12
C PRO A 764 -5.76 24.50 -11.56
N GLN A 765 -4.84 25.45 -11.38
CA GLN A 765 -3.42 25.25 -11.70
C GLN A 765 -2.74 24.44 -10.59
N MET A 766 -2.09 23.34 -10.94
CA MET A 766 -1.35 22.54 -9.97
C MET A 766 -0.20 23.37 -9.35
N VAL A 767 -0.16 23.44 -8.02
CA VAL A 767 0.82 24.26 -7.32
C VAL A 767 2.04 23.41 -6.99
N THR A 768 3.12 23.55 -7.76
CA THR A 768 4.38 22.84 -7.49
C THR A 768 4.91 23.11 -6.08
N SER A 769 5.58 22.13 -5.49
CA SER A 769 6.10 22.16 -4.11
C SER A 769 7.50 22.79 -3.99
N ASP A 770 8.29 22.77 -5.07
CA ASP A 770 9.70 23.20 -5.07
C ASP A 770 9.97 24.31 -6.12
N PRO A 771 10.46 25.50 -5.71
CA PRO A 771 10.93 26.55 -6.63
C PRO A 771 12.31 26.28 -7.26
N GLY A 772 13.08 25.32 -6.75
CA GLY A 772 14.43 24.97 -7.19
C GLY A 772 14.50 23.80 -8.17
N ALA A 773 13.48 22.95 -8.24
CA ALA A 773 13.42 21.83 -9.17
C ALA A 773 13.30 22.34 -10.62
N SER A 774 14.37 22.20 -11.40
CA SER A 774 14.40 22.53 -12.83
C SER A 774 13.71 21.47 -13.71
N GLY A 775 12.56 20.96 -13.25
CA GLY A 775 11.60 20.24 -14.08
C GLY A 775 10.87 21.24 -14.98
N GLU A 776 10.63 20.86 -16.23
CA GLU A 776 10.06 21.76 -17.22
C GLU A 776 8.66 22.25 -16.82
N ARG A 777 8.35 23.53 -17.11
CA ARG A 777 6.97 24.01 -17.06
C ARG A 777 6.17 23.32 -18.15
N GLY A 778 5.50 22.22 -17.79
CA GLY A 778 4.59 21.49 -18.66
C GLY A 778 3.60 22.46 -19.31
N ILE A 779 3.61 22.52 -20.64
CA ILE A 779 2.79 23.46 -21.43
C ILE A 779 1.29 23.12 -21.34
N PHE A 780 0.98 21.88 -20.99
CA PHE A 780 -0.36 21.32 -20.90
C PHE A 780 -0.82 21.18 -19.45
N GLN A 781 -2.07 21.52 -19.17
CA GLN A 781 -2.64 21.40 -17.82
C GLN A 781 -3.13 19.95 -17.56
N THR A 782 -3.43 19.63 -16.30
CA THR A 782 -4.05 18.35 -15.92
C THR A 782 -5.10 18.59 -14.86
N LEU A 783 -6.32 18.12 -15.12
CA LEU A 783 -7.44 18.15 -14.19
C LEU A 783 -7.63 16.77 -13.59
N LYS A 784 -7.69 16.66 -12.26
CA LYS A 784 -8.17 15.47 -11.57
C LYS A 784 -9.33 15.89 -10.69
N MET A 785 -10.48 15.24 -10.83
CA MET A 785 -11.68 15.58 -10.08
C MET A 785 -12.44 14.34 -9.61
N THR A 786 -13.13 14.46 -8.48
CA THR A 786 -14.19 13.54 -8.06
C THR A 786 -15.54 14.26 -8.07
N LEU A 787 -16.62 13.49 -7.91
CA LEU A 787 -17.98 13.99 -7.81
C LEU A 787 -18.50 13.65 -6.41
N CYS A 788 -18.72 14.66 -5.57
CA CYS A 788 -19.14 14.46 -4.19
C CYS A 788 -20.65 14.68 -4.04
N LYS A 789 -21.39 13.61 -3.75
CA LYS A 789 -22.80 13.63 -3.38
C LYS A 789 -22.96 14.05 -1.92
N LEU A 790 -23.75 15.10 -1.69
CA LEU A 790 -24.15 15.61 -0.38
C LEU A 790 -25.61 15.25 -0.10
N ILE A 791 -25.91 14.93 1.17
CA ILE A 791 -27.27 14.76 1.68
C ILE A 791 -27.64 16.01 2.47
N LEU A 792 -28.70 16.71 2.05
CA LEU A 792 -29.14 17.98 2.66
C LEU A 792 -29.97 17.72 3.92
N GLY A 793 -29.54 18.27 5.06
CA GLY A 793 -30.15 18.04 6.37
C GLY A 793 -31.11 19.16 6.84
N GLN A 794 -32.24 18.74 7.42
CA GLN A 794 -33.32 19.54 8.02
C GLN A 794 -34.12 20.48 7.08
N GLN A 795 -35.43 20.54 7.32
CA GLN A 795 -36.38 21.45 6.65
C GLN A 795 -36.95 22.53 7.60
N ASP A 796 -36.49 22.57 8.86
CA ASP A 796 -37.03 23.40 9.94
C ASP A 796 -35.96 24.36 10.51
N VAL A 797 -35.56 25.33 9.69
CA VAL A 797 -34.68 26.46 10.07
C VAL A 797 -35.49 27.72 10.39
N ASN A 798 -34.90 28.67 11.12
CA ASN A 798 -35.51 29.88 11.67
C ASN A 798 -36.44 29.63 12.87
N GLN A 799 -35.97 28.86 13.87
CA GLN A 799 -36.71 28.57 15.09
C GLN A 799 -35.88 28.84 16.37
N LEU A 800 -36.52 29.46 17.36
CA LEU A 800 -36.00 29.61 18.72
C LEU A 800 -36.34 28.35 19.54
N ARG A 801 -35.31 27.64 19.97
CA ARG A 801 -35.34 26.39 20.74
C ARG A 801 -34.65 26.59 22.10
N TYR A 802 -34.82 25.65 23.01
CA TYR A 802 -34.03 25.57 24.25
C TYR A 802 -33.34 24.21 24.36
N VAL A 803 -32.24 24.20 25.11
CA VAL A 803 -31.46 23.00 25.40
C VAL A 803 -32.13 22.25 26.54
N ASP A 804 -32.63 21.04 26.27
CA ASP A 804 -33.07 20.10 27.31
C ASP A 804 -32.03 18.97 27.47
N LYS A 805 -31.96 18.39 28.67
CA LYS A 805 -31.01 17.31 28.99
C LYS A 805 -31.78 16.03 29.29
N LYS A 806 -31.61 15.03 28.44
CA LYS A 806 -32.25 13.71 28.58
C LYS A 806 -31.66 12.93 29.76
N ALA A 807 -32.38 11.89 30.19
CA ALA A 807 -32.02 11.07 31.35
C ALA A 807 -30.70 10.29 31.17
N ASP A 808 -30.28 10.05 29.93
CA ASP A 808 -28.97 9.48 29.55
C ASP A 808 -27.82 10.51 29.59
N GLY A 809 -28.12 11.78 29.80
CA GLY A 809 -27.18 12.89 29.83
C GLY A 809 -27.02 13.64 28.50
N THR A 810 -27.58 13.13 27.39
CA THR A 810 -27.52 13.78 26.07
C THR A 810 -28.31 15.10 26.04
N LEU A 811 -27.90 16.00 25.14
CA LEU A 811 -28.58 17.29 24.92
C LEU A 811 -29.37 17.27 23.62
N GLU A 812 -30.54 17.91 23.63
CA GLU A 812 -31.37 18.10 22.45
C GLU A 812 -31.97 19.51 22.41
N LEU A 813 -32.15 20.06 21.20
CA LEU A 813 -32.84 21.33 21.00
C LEU A 813 -34.34 21.07 20.81
N THR A 814 -35.14 21.47 21.80
CA THR A 814 -36.60 21.32 21.77
C THR A 814 -37.30 22.67 21.89
N ARG A 815 -38.57 22.71 21.48
CA ARG A 815 -39.45 23.87 21.61
C ARG A 815 -40.66 23.60 22.51
N GLU A 816 -40.82 22.36 22.98
CA GLU A 816 -41.96 21.95 23.79
C GLU A 816 -41.98 22.68 25.13
N SER A 817 -43.11 23.33 25.45
CA SER A 817 -43.26 24.14 26.67
C SER A 817 -42.25 25.29 26.84
N LEU A 818 -41.63 25.78 25.75
CA LEU A 818 -40.64 26.88 25.78
C LEU A 818 -41.12 28.10 26.61
N GLY A 819 -42.36 28.57 26.41
CA GLY A 819 -42.92 29.69 27.17
C GLY A 819 -43.06 29.44 28.68
N LEU A 820 -43.23 28.17 29.11
CA LEU A 820 -43.28 27.78 30.54
C LEU A 820 -41.88 27.61 31.17
N LYS A 821 -40.84 27.41 30.36
CA LYS A 821 -39.43 27.47 30.80
C LYS A 821 -38.98 28.94 30.89
N VAL A 822 -39.22 29.73 29.84
CA VAL A 822 -38.84 31.14 29.71
C VAL A 822 -39.56 32.08 30.70
N SER A 823 -40.73 31.70 31.22
CA SER A 823 -41.43 32.43 32.29
C SER A 823 -40.96 32.08 33.72
N LYS A 824 -40.09 31.08 33.87
CA LYS A 824 -39.46 30.71 35.15
C LYS A 824 -38.00 31.18 35.26
N ALA A 825 -37.33 31.34 34.12
CA ALA A 825 -35.96 31.83 34.03
C ALA A 825 -35.85 33.34 34.32
N LYS A 826 -34.79 33.76 35.02
CA LYS A 826 -34.40 35.17 35.23
C LYS A 826 -33.14 35.54 34.44
N LYS A 827 -32.10 34.71 34.48
CA LYS A 827 -30.86 34.88 33.70
C LYS A 827 -30.83 33.83 32.59
N VAL A 828 -30.87 34.30 31.33
CA VAL A 828 -30.96 33.44 30.14
C VAL A 828 -29.69 33.56 29.31
N LEU A 829 -29.16 32.43 28.85
CA LEU A 829 -28.09 32.39 27.87
C LEU A 829 -28.71 32.19 26.48
N LEU A 830 -28.39 33.03 25.50
CA LEU A 830 -28.80 32.87 24.11
C LEU A 830 -27.56 32.60 23.24
N VAL A 831 -27.55 31.45 22.56
CA VAL A 831 -26.49 31.07 21.62
C VAL A 831 -26.95 31.35 20.19
N LEU A 832 -26.13 32.10 19.44
CA LEU A 832 -26.33 32.42 18.03
C LEU A 832 -25.17 31.90 17.18
N HIS A 833 -25.46 31.02 16.23
CA HIS A 833 -24.45 30.37 15.41
C HIS A 833 -23.90 31.25 14.28
N GLY A 834 -22.80 30.82 13.65
CA GLY A 834 -22.23 31.48 12.48
C GLY A 834 -22.85 31.03 11.15
N PHE A 835 -22.09 31.18 10.06
CA PHE A 835 -22.46 30.65 8.74
C PHE A 835 -22.58 29.10 8.75
N GLY A 836 -23.70 28.57 8.24
CA GLY A 836 -23.94 27.12 8.14
C GLY A 836 -23.92 26.41 9.50
N GLY A 837 -24.37 27.11 10.54
CA GLY A 837 -23.99 26.83 11.92
C GLY A 837 -24.78 25.72 12.63
N ASP A 838 -24.10 25.08 13.58
CA ASP A 838 -24.64 24.11 14.52
C ASP A 838 -24.72 24.73 15.92
N GLY A 839 -25.91 25.23 16.30
CA GLY A 839 -26.14 25.82 17.61
C GLY A 839 -26.07 24.82 18.77
N LEU A 840 -26.32 23.53 18.51
CA LEU A 840 -26.19 22.48 19.53
C LEU A 840 -24.71 22.12 19.75
N GLY A 841 -23.92 22.04 18.68
CA GLY A 841 -22.47 21.89 18.72
C GLY A 841 -21.78 22.99 19.53
N MET A 842 -22.21 24.25 19.36
CA MET A 842 -21.72 25.36 20.19
C MET A 842 -22.08 25.18 21.68
N VAL A 843 -23.29 24.71 21.99
CA VAL A 843 -23.70 24.40 23.38
C VAL A 843 -22.90 23.24 23.97
N ASN A 844 -22.62 22.20 23.20
CA ASN A 844 -21.76 21.09 23.64
C ASN A 844 -20.34 21.60 23.93
N ALA A 845 -19.74 22.33 22.99
CA ALA A 845 -18.40 22.91 23.16
C ALA A 845 -18.30 23.84 24.38
N LEU A 846 -19.33 24.64 24.66
CA LEU A 846 -19.43 25.46 25.87
C LEU A 846 -19.42 24.60 27.15
N LYS A 847 -20.13 23.47 27.20
CA LYS A 847 -20.17 22.59 28.38
C LYS A 847 -18.91 21.73 28.55
N ASP A 848 -18.29 21.32 27.46
CA ASP A 848 -17.09 20.47 27.48
C ASP A 848 -15.83 21.24 27.92
N ASN A 849 -15.80 22.56 27.69
CA ASN A 849 -14.61 23.40 27.90
C ASN A 849 -14.73 24.44 29.02
N LEU A 850 -15.94 24.86 29.42
CA LEU A 850 -16.12 25.80 30.55
C LEU A 850 -16.43 25.06 31.86
N PRO A 851 -16.08 25.63 33.03
CA PRO A 851 -16.51 25.09 34.33
C PRO A 851 -18.04 25.04 34.41
N ALA A 852 -18.59 23.92 34.91
CA ALA A 852 -20.05 23.72 35.00
C ALA A 852 -20.76 24.89 35.71
N GLU A 853 -20.15 25.43 36.78
CA GLU A 853 -20.61 26.60 37.53
C GLU A 853 -20.91 27.84 36.66
N LYS A 854 -20.23 28.01 35.51
CA LYS A 854 -20.45 29.13 34.58
C LYS A 854 -21.66 28.92 33.67
N ILE A 855 -21.99 27.67 33.35
CA ILE A 855 -23.15 27.30 32.54
C ILE A 855 -24.40 27.17 33.42
N ASP A 856 -24.27 26.53 34.57
CA ASP A 856 -25.34 26.32 35.56
C ASP A 856 -25.74 27.62 36.29
N ALA A 857 -24.98 28.72 36.09
CA ALA A 857 -25.36 30.07 36.50
C ALA A 857 -26.48 30.70 35.63
N TYR A 858 -26.97 30.00 34.60
CA TYR A 858 -28.09 30.42 33.74
C TYR A 858 -29.28 29.49 33.93
N ASP A 859 -30.47 30.05 34.17
CA ASP A 859 -31.70 29.28 34.41
C ASP A 859 -32.18 28.52 33.14
N LEU A 860 -31.76 29.00 31.96
CA LEU A 860 -32.15 28.46 30.66
C LEU A 860 -31.12 28.83 29.58
N ILE A 861 -30.80 27.87 28.72
CA ILE A 861 -30.03 28.08 27.49
C ILE A 861 -30.98 28.00 26.30
N LEU A 862 -31.05 29.09 25.54
CA LEU A 862 -31.75 29.21 24.27
C LEU A 862 -30.76 29.10 23.10
N VAL A 863 -31.24 28.53 22.00
CA VAL A 863 -30.54 28.49 20.72
C VAL A 863 -31.49 29.00 19.65
N TYR A 864 -31.04 29.94 18.82
CA TYR A 864 -31.78 30.34 17.62
C TYR A 864 -31.06 29.78 16.39
N ASP A 865 -31.66 28.78 15.75
CA ASP A 865 -31.14 28.18 14.53
C ASP A 865 -31.84 28.82 13.33
N TYR A 866 -31.07 29.35 12.38
CA TYR A 866 -31.59 30.20 11.30
C TYR A 866 -30.90 29.97 9.96
N GLU A 867 -31.59 30.31 8.87
CA GLU A 867 -30.99 30.30 7.53
C GLU A 867 -30.02 31.49 7.43
N SER A 868 -28.72 31.19 7.32
CA SER A 868 -27.65 32.14 7.57
C SER A 868 -27.03 32.75 6.29
N LEU A 869 -27.52 32.39 5.11
CA LEU A 869 -26.81 32.61 3.83
C LEU A 869 -27.61 33.47 2.84
N ASN A 870 -28.88 33.13 2.62
CA ASN A 870 -29.76 33.80 1.67
C ASN A 870 -30.75 34.74 2.37
N THR A 871 -31.28 34.39 3.54
CA THR A 871 -32.09 35.33 4.34
C THR A 871 -31.25 36.54 4.78
N PRO A 872 -31.69 37.80 4.55
CA PRO A 872 -30.96 38.99 4.99
C PRO A 872 -30.74 39.02 6.51
N LEU A 873 -29.57 39.49 6.97
CA LEU A 873 -29.26 39.61 8.40
C LEU A 873 -30.28 40.50 9.14
N LEU A 874 -30.77 41.54 8.47
CA LEU A 874 -31.85 42.41 8.95
C LEU A 874 -33.16 41.65 9.22
N GLU A 875 -33.58 40.77 8.32
CA GLU A 875 -34.80 39.99 8.48
C GLU A 875 -34.64 38.97 9.61
N THR A 876 -33.50 38.26 9.65
CA THR A 876 -33.15 37.33 10.71
C THR A 876 -33.13 38.00 12.09
N ALA A 877 -32.53 39.19 12.21
CA ALA A 877 -32.51 39.97 13.44
C ALA A 877 -33.92 40.43 13.87
N THR A 878 -34.75 40.85 12.91
CA THR A 878 -36.15 41.25 13.16
C THR A 878 -37.00 40.06 13.62
N ALA A 879 -36.81 38.88 13.02
CA ALA A 879 -37.49 37.64 13.38
C ALA A 879 -37.10 37.17 14.79
N LEU A 880 -35.81 37.17 15.13
CA LEU A 880 -35.32 36.82 16.46
C LEU A 880 -35.80 37.81 17.53
N LYS A 881 -35.71 39.13 17.27
CA LYS A 881 -36.27 40.18 18.15
C LYS A 881 -37.74 39.88 18.47
N LYS A 882 -38.56 39.63 17.45
CA LYS A 882 -39.98 39.31 17.62
C LYS A 882 -40.18 38.05 18.45
N ALA A 883 -39.43 36.98 18.19
CA ALA A 883 -39.51 35.73 18.96
C ALA A 883 -39.20 35.94 20.45
N LEU A 884 -38.28 36.86 20.80
CA LEU A 884 -37.98 37.23 22.18
C LEU A 884 -39.09 38.11 22.80
N GLU A 885 -39.62 39.09 22.06
CA GLU A 885 -40.71 39.96 22.53
C GLU A 885 -42.04 39.19 22.72
N ASP A 886 -42.31 38.18 21.89
CA ASP A 886 -43.45 37.26 22.00
C ASP A 886 -43.32 36.35 23.25
N LEU A 887 -42.10 35.97 23.64
CA LEU A 887 -41.79 35.31 24.93
C LEU A 887 -41.72 36.28 26.14
N GLY A 888 -41.93 37.56 25.88
CA GLY A 888 -42.11 38.61 26.87
C GLY A 888 -40.84 39.29 27.38
N PHE A 889 -39.67 39.03 26.77
CA PHE A 889 -38.46 39.77 27.13
C PHE A 889 -38.65 41.28 26.94
N GLY A 890 -38.11 42.07 27.85
CA GLY A 890 -38.30 43.53 27.88
C GLY A 890 -39.61 44.03 28.51
N LYS A 891 -40.46 43.13 29.04
CA LYS A 891 -41.68 43.48 29.79
C LYS A 891 -41.53 43.37 31.32
N ASP A 892 -40.41 42.84 31.79
CA ASP A 892 -40.09 42.55 33.19
C ASP A 892 -38.56 42.59 33.45
N ASP A 893 -38.09 42.03 34.56
CA ASP A 893 -36.69 42.10 35.01
C ASP A 893 -35.75 41.05 34.39
N ARG A 894 -36.23 40.19 33.48
CA ARG A 894 -35.42 39.12 32.85
C ARG A 894 -34.29 39.68 31.98
N LYS A 895 -33.13 39.02 32.03
CA LYS A 895 -31.92 39.41 31.27
C LYS A 895 -31.36 38.26 30.44
N ILE A 896 -30.81 38.64 29.28
CA ILE A 896 -30.17 37.76 28.31
C ILE A 896 -28.69 38.13 28.18
N THR A 897 -27.81 37.16 28.43
CA THR A 897 -26.44 37.19 27.91
C THR A 897 -26.43 36.48 26.55
N ILE A 898 -25.83 37.09 25.53
CA ILE A 898 -25.66 36.46 24.21
C ILE A 898 -24.23 35.95 24.05
N ILE A 899 -24.07 34.68 23.64
CA ILE A 899 -22.82 34.18 23.06
C ILE A 899 -23.08 33.96 21.57
N SER A 900 -22.22 34.54 20.73
CA SER A 900 -22.45 34.56 19.29
C SER A 900 -21.18 34.29 18.50
N HIS A 901 -21.30 33.55 17.40
CA HIS A 901 -20.20 33.28 16.47
C HIS A 901 -20.41 33.98 15.13
N SER A 902 -19.33 34.54 14.55
CA SER A 902 -19.34 35.09 13.19
C SER A 902 -20.50 36.09 12.99
N ILE A 903 -21.28 35.95 11.91
CA ILE A 903 -22.47 36.76 11.59
C ILE A 903 -23.59 36.71 12.63
N GLY A 904 -23.67 35.68 13.49
CA GLY A 904 -24.60 35.66 14.62
C GLY A 904 -24.38 36.84 15.57
N GLY A 905 -23.14 37.33 15.67
CA GLY A 905 -22.81 38.53 16.44
C GLY A 905 -23.23 39.84 15.76
N LEU A 906 -23.33 39.88 14.43
CA LEU A 906 -23.92 41.03 13.73
C LEU A 906 -25.45 41.10 13.94
N ILE A 907 -26.11 39.95 13.99
CA ILE A 907 -27.52 39.84 14.38
C ILE A 907 -27.72 40.28 15.84
N ALA A 908 -26.86 39.82 16.76
CA ALA A 908 -26.86 40.26 18.16
C ALA A 908 -26.70 41.79 18.28
N ARG A 909 -25.73 42.36 17.56
CA ARG A 909 -25.51 43.81 17.50
C ARG A 909 -26.70 44.56 16.93
N TRP A 910 -27.34 44.08 15.86
CA TRP A 910 -28.54 44.76 15.32
C TRP A 910 -29.68 44.82 16.33
N ILE A 911 -29.94 43.70 17.03
CA ILE A 911 -30.99 43.63 18.04
C ILE A 911 -30.73 44.62 19.18
N VAL A 912 -29.48 44.73 19.64
CA VAL A 912 -29.09 45.66 20.73
C VAL A 912 -29.03 47.13 20.28
N GLU A 913 -28.37 47.41 19.15
CA GLU A 913 -27.96 48.76 18.73
C GLU A 913 -29.00 49.48 17.86
N GLN A 914 -29.88 48.75 17.15
CA GLN A 914 -30.89 49.32 16.25
C GLN A 914 -32.33 49.03 16.72
N GLU A 915 -32.60 47.87 17.30
CA GLU A 915 -33.98 47.42 17.62
C GLU A 915 -34.43 47.66 19.08
N GLY A 916 -33.54 48.15 19.95
CA GLY A 916 -33.83 48.44 21.36
C GLY A 916 -33.77 47.23 22.30
N GLY A 917 -33.04 46.18 21.92
CA GLY A 917 -32.80 44.99 22.73
C GLY A 917 -31.97 45.24 24.01
N ASN A 918 -31.27 46.38 24.09
CA ASN A 918 -30.56 46.85 25.28
C ASN A 918 -31.42 46.95 26.57
N LYS A 919 -32.75 46.91 26.44
CA LYS A 919 -33.68 46.80 27.58
C LYS A 919 -33.56 45.46 28.30
N TYR A 920 -33.29 44.36 27.59
CA TYR A 920 -33.33 42.98 28.09
C TYR A 920 -32.06 42.17 27.80
N ILE A 921 -31.16 42.65 26.96
CA ILE A 921 -29.80 42.13 26.79
C ILE A 921 -28.84 43.01 27.59
N ASP A 922 -27.99 42.41 28.43
CA ASP A 922 -27.01 43.13 29.27
C ASP A 922 -25.55 42.88 28.89
N HIS A 923 -25.25 41.73 28.27
CA HIS A 923 -23.91 41.34 27.86
C HIS A 923 -23.92 40.55 26.53
N CYS A 924 -23.07 40.97 25.59
CA CYS A 924 -22.84 40.28 24.31
C CYS A 924 -21.38 39.81 24.20
N VAL A 925 -21.16 38.50 24.12
CA VAL A 925 -19.88 37.89 23.74
C VAL A 925 -19.89 37.65 22.22
N LEU A 926 -19.07 38.40 21.51
CA LEU A 926 -18.92 38.38 20.06
C LEU A 926 -17.65 37.59 19.70
N VAL A 927 -17.77 36.43 19.05
CA VAL A 927 -16.65 35.51 18.81
C VAL A 927 -16.42 35.37 17.31
N GLY A 928 -15.30 35.89 16.81
CA GLY A 928 -15.02 35.95 15.37
C GLY A 928 -15.99 36.82 14.58
N THR A 929 -16.77 37.69 15.22
CA THR A 929 -17.75 38.53 14.53
C THR A 929 -17.05 39.58 13.66
N PRO A 930 -17.34 39.65 12.34
CA PRO A 930 -16.73 40.63 11.43
C PRO A 930 -17.38 42.01 11.64
N ASN A 931 -17.01 42.68 12.73
CA ASN A 931 -17.65 43.90 13.23
C ASN A 931 -17.56 45.09 12.28
N ASN A 932 -16.59 45.12 11.36
CA ASN A 932 -16.49 46.09 10.26
C ASN A 932 -16.66 45.44 8.87
N GLY A 933 -17.45 44.36 8.79
CA GLY A 933 -17.66 43.58 7.57
C GLY A 933 -16.47 42.67 7.20
N SER A 934 -16.52 42.02 6.04
CA SER A 934 -15.44 41.17 5.53
C SER A 934 -15.21 41.39 4.03
N SER A 935 -13.97 41.20 3.58
CA SER A 935 -13.59 41.19 2.15
C SER A 935 -14.45 40.26 1.30
N TYR A 936 -15.00 39.19 1.90
CA TYR A 936 -15.93 38.27 1.22
C TYR A 936 -17.21 38.97 0.71
N GLY A 937 -17.66 40.08 1.33
CA GLY A 937 -18.80 40.86 0.82
C GLY A 937 -18.51 41.60 -0.49
N LYS A 938 -17.22 41.79 -0.84
CA LYS A 938 -16.75 42.55 -2.03
C LYS A 938 -16.51 41.68 -3.27
N ILE A 939 -16.90 40.41 -3.24
CA ILE A 939 -16.61 39.47 -4.34
C ILE A 939 -17.66 39.63 -5.44
N ASP A 940 -17.23 40.12 -6.61
CA ASP A 940 -18.07 40.29 -7.79
C ASP A 940 -18.65 38.95 -8.28
N GLY A 941 -19.94 38.72 -8.00
CA GLY A 941 -20.74 37.61 -8.55
C GLY A 941 -20.89 36.40 -7.62
N TYR A 942 -22.13 35.92 -7.52
CA TYR A 942 -22.53 34.89 -6.53
C TYR A 942 -21.75 33.58 -6.65
N LEU A 943 -21.41 33.14 -7.87
CA LEU A 943 -20.62 31.92 -8.10
C LEU A 943 -19.20 32.04 -7.54
N LYS A 944 -18.56 33.21 -7.68
CA LYS A 944 -17.19 33.46 -7.23
C LYS A 944 -17.12 33.50 -5.70
N TRP A 945 -18.10 34.11 -5.04
CA TRP A 945 -18.24 34.03 -3.58
C TRP A 945 -18.53 32.60 -3.10
N ALA A 946 -19.55 31.95 -3.68
CA ALA A 946 -20.00 30.62 -3.23
C ALA A 946 -18.90 29.56 -3.42
N LYS A 947 -18.14 29.62 -4.52
CA LYS A 947 -16.92 28.82 -4.72
C LYS A 947 -15.89 29.12 -3.62
N SER A 948 -15.55 30.39 -3.40
CA SER A 948 -14.53 30.77 -2.41
C SER A 948 -14.88 30.31 -0.99
N PHE A 949 -16.17 30.29 -0.64
CA PHE A 949 -16.65 29.72 0.62
C PHE A 949 -16.67 28.19 0.62
N LEU A 950 -17.03 27.55 -0.49
CA LEU A 950 -17.00 26.09 -0.64
C LEU A 950 -15.58 25.53 -0.56
N ASP A 951 -14.61 26.14 -1.25
CA ASP A 951 -13.18 25.81 -1.18
C ASP A 951 -12.65 25.95 0.26
N LEU A 952 -13.10 26.97 0.99
CA LEU A 952 -12.76 27.17 2.41
C LEU A 952 -13.40 26.09 3.31
N ALA A 953 -14.67 25.77 3.09
CA ALA A 953 -15.41 24.77 3.87
C ALA A 953 -14.87 23.34 3.64
N ILE A 954 -14.68 22.93 2.39
CA ILE A 954 -14.29 21.56 2.03
C ILE A 954 -12.88 21.19 2.53
N ASN A 955 -11.97 22.16 2.62
CA ASN A 955 -10.63 21.94 3.15
C ASN A 955 -10.56 22.03 4.69
N PHE A 956 -11.42 22.81 5.35
CA PHE A 956 -11.21 23.19 6.76
C PHE A 956 -12.37 22.88 7.73
N ILE A 957 -13.61 22.65 7.26
CA ILE A 957 -14.66 21.95 8.00
C ILE A 957 -15.55 21.11 7.05
N PRO A 958 -15.20 19.85 6.75
CA PRO A 958 -16.06 18.97 5.95
C PRO A 958 -17.50 18.83 6.47
N LYS A 959 -17.72 18.99 7.78
CA LYS A 959 -19.06 18.92 8.41
C LYS A 959 -20.04 20.05 8.03
N ILE A 960 -19.58 21.20 7.54
CA ILE A 960 -20.50 22.28 7.10
C ILE A 960 -20.78 22.25 5.58
N VAL A 961 -20.05 21.43 4.82
CA VAL A 961 -20.20 21.32 3.36
C VAL A 961 -21.64 20.96 2.92
N PRO A 962 -22.42 20.13 3.64
CA PRO A 962 -23.83 19.91 3.30
C PRO A 962 -24.69 21.18 3.31
N PHE A 963 -24.43 22.12 4.23
CA PHE A 963 -25.15 23.40 4.28
C PHE A 963 -24.77 24.32 3.10
N SER A 964 -23.53 24.26 2.61
CA SER A 964 -23.16 24.91 1.34
C SER A 964 -23.61 24.15 0.09
N GLY A 965 -24.08 22.91 0.23
CA GLY A 965 -24.92 22.23 -0.78
C GLY A 965 -26.30 22.89 -0.92
N ILE A 966 -26.95 23.20 0.21
CA ILE A 966 -28.22 23.97 0.24
C ILE A 966 -28.03 25.32 -0.45
N LEU A 967 -26.96 26.05 -0.07
CA LEU A 967 -26.56 27.31 -0.68
C LEU A 967 -26.52 27.26 -2.22
N LEU A 968 -25.81 26.27 -2.78
CA LEU A 968 -25.63 26.17 -4.24
C LEU A 968 -26.93 25.81 -4.96
N LYS A 969 -27.87 25.09 -4.31
CA LYS A 969 -29.20 24.79 -4.84
C LYS A 969 -30.11 26.03 -4.81
N PHE A 970 -30.09 26.83 -3.74
CA PHE A 970 -30.92 28.04 -3.61
C PHE A 970 -30.40 29.24 -4.41
N LEU A 971 -29.09 29.52 -4.41
CA LEU A 971 -28.53 30.67 -5.15
C LEU A 971 -28.75 30.57 -6.66
N LYS A 972 -28.85 29.36 -7.24
CA LYS A 972 -29.21 29.16 -8.65
C LYS A 972 -30.62 29.66 -9.02
N GLY A 973 -31.50 29.84 -8.04
CA GLY A 973 -32.83 30.42 -8.23
C GLY A 973 -32.92 31.93 -8.02
N ALA A 974 -31.84 32.57 -7.55
CA ALA A 974 -31.79 34.00 -7.24
C ALA A 974 -30.99 34.78 -8.30
N THR A 975 -31.60 35.80 -8.89
CA THR A 975 -30.94 36.64 -9.91
C THR A 975 -30.01 37.70 -9.30
N ASP A 976 -30.21 38.06 -8.04
CA ASP A 976 -29.56 39.21 -7.39
C ASP A 976 -29.12 38.88 -5.95
N LEU A 977 -27.89 39.28 -5.60
CA LEU A 977 -27.33 39.19 -4.24
C LEU A 977 -27.99 40.24 -3.31
N SER A 978 -29.14 39.88 -2.74
CA SER A 978 -29.86 40.69 -1.74
C SER A 978 -29.80 40.12 -0.30
N GLY A 979 -29.26 38.91 -0.14
CA GLY A 979 -29.18 38.18 1.13
C GLY A 979 -28.08 38.63 2.10
N SER A 980 -27.83 37.82 3.14
CA SER A 980 -26.91 38.14 4.25
C SER A 980 -25.49 38.52 3.79
N ILE A 981 -25.03 37.92 2.68
CA ILE A 981 -23.68 38.06 2.13
C ILE A 981 -23.41 39.49 1.63
N ALA A 982 -24.39 40.14 1.01
CA ALA A 982 -24.27 41.56 0.61
C ALA A 982 -24.24 42.49 1.83
N GLN A 983 -24.86 42.08 2.94
CA GLN A 983 -24.92 42.84 4.20
C GLN A 983 -23.67 42.66 5.09
N ILE A 984 -22.67 41.88 4.66
CA ILE A 984 -21.34 41.82 5.31
C ILE A 984 -20.25 42.57 4.55
N ASP A 985 -20.55 43.26 3.44
CA ASP A 985 -19.59 44.20 2.85
C ASP A 985 -19.31 45.35 3.85
N PRO A 986 -18.03 45.68 4.14
CA PRO A 986 -17.63 46.83 4.95
C PRO A 986 -18.24 48.18 4.54
N SER A 987 -18.72 48.30 3.30
CA SER A 987 -19.36 49.50 2.73
C SER A 987 -20.89 49.42 2.66
N SER A 988 -21.49 48.30 3.06
CA SER A 988 -22.95 48.11 3.06
C SER A 988 -23.66 49.01 4.08
N ASP A 989 -24.89 49.41 3.76
CA ASP A 989 -25.76 50.18 4.68
C ASP A 989 -25.98 49.48 6.03
N PHE A 990 -25.92 48.15 6.06
CA PHE A 990 -26.06 47.35 7.28
C PHE A 990 -24.87 47.54 8.22
N ILE A 991 -23.64 47.35 7.73
CA ILE A 991 -22.41 47.60 8.51
C ILE A 991 -22.28 49.10 8.86
N ASN A 992 -22.56 49.99 7.91
CA ASN A 992 -22.50 51.45 8.14
C ASN A 992 -23.44 51.90 9.26
N ARG A 993 -24.68 51.37 9.33
CA ARG A 993 -25.64 51.68 10.41
C ARG A 993 -25.22 51.10 11.76
N LEU A 994 -24.70 49.87 11.77
CA LEU A 994 -24.14 49.28 12.99
C LEU A 994 -22.98 50.12 13.54
N ASN A 995 -22.03 50.52 12.68
CA ASN A 995 -20.82 51.21 13.14
C ASN A 995 -20.98 52.72 13.33
N SER A 996 -22.14 53.28 12.97
CA SER A 996 -22.59 54.65 13.35
C SER A 996 -23.63 54.67 14.48
N SER A 997 -23.89 53.53 15.12
CA SER A 997 -24.85 53.43 16.23
C SER A 997 -24.36 54.17 17.48
N GLN A 998 -25.30 54.79 18.21
CA GLN A 998 -25.03 55.35 19.53
C GLN A 998 -24.77 54.23 20.55
N ASP A 999 -24.02 54.53 21.60
CA ASP A 999 -23.74 53.59 22.70
C ASP A 999 -25.05 53.04 23.32
N PRO A 1000 -25.32 51.73 23.22
CA PRO A 1000 -26.56 51.13 23.72
C PRO A 1000 -26.58 50.95 25.25
N GLY A 1001 -25.44 51.13 25.95
CA GLY A 1001 -25.34 50.88 27.39
C GLY A 1001 -25.26 49.38 27.76
N VAL A 1002 -24.81 48.54 26.84
CA VAL A 1002 -24.62 47.07 26.98
C VAL A 1002 -23.14 46.74 27.02
N ARG A 1003 -22.72 45.73 27.80
CA ARG A 1003 -21.32 45.25 27.82
C ARG A 1003 -21.04 44.39 26.59
N TYR A 1004 -19.92 44.62 25.92
CA TYR A 1004 -19.43 43.76 24.85
C TYR A 1004 -18.08 43.13 25.22
N THR A 1005 -17.95 41.84 24.95
CA THR A 1005 -16.69 41.09 25.02
C THR A 1005 -16.38 40.60 23.61
N VAL A 1006 -15.32 41.11 22.99
CA VAL A 1006 -15.01 40.89 21.56
C VAL A 1006 -13.80 39.97 21.44
N ILE A 1007 -14.06 38.68 21.18
CA ILE A 1007 -13.04 37.64 21.06
C ILE A 1007 -12.68 37.45 19.58
N SER A 1008 -11.50 37.91 19.20
CA SER A 1008 -10.89 37.70 17.89
C SER A 1008 -9.72 36.71 17.95
N ALA A 1009 -9.38 36.09 16.83
CA ALA A 1009 -8.19 35.27 16.67
C ALA A 1009 -7.28 35.78 15.53
N ASP A 1010 -5.99 35.44 15.60
CA ASP A 1010 -5.08 35.47 14.46
C ASP A 1010 -4.60 34.05 14.19
N ALA A 1011 -4.83 33.57 12.97
CA ALA A 1011 -4.39 32.24 12.55
C ALA A 1011 -2.87 32.12 12.59
N ALA A 1012 -2.12 33.22 12.43
CA ALA A 1012 -0.66 33.23 12.33
C ALA A 1012 0.08 32.70 13.57
N GLY A 1013 -0.60 32.59 14.73
CA GLY A 1013 -0.04 32.01 15.95
C GLY A 1013 -0.25 30.51 16.13
N LEU A 1014 -0.89 29.80 15.20
CA LEU A 1014 -1.18 28.37 15.32
C LEU A 1014 0.12 27.56 15.30
N ASN A 1015 0.38 26.80 16.38
CA ASN A 1015 1.67 26.15 16.61
C ASN A 1015 1.87 24.94 15.69
N ILE A 1016 3.00 24.93 14.95
CA ILE A 1016 3.24 24.03 13.81
C ILE A 1016 3.93 22.74 14.27
N GLU A 1017 3.26 21.96 15.12
CA GLU A 1017 3.78 20.70 15.68
C GLU A 1017 3.22 19.43 14.99
N GLY A 1018 2.53 19.59 13.86
CA GLY A 1018 2.12 18.48 12.98
C GLY A 1018 3.26 18.01 12.08
N SER A 1019 3.89 16.88 12.40
CA SER A 1019 4.94 16.28 11.56
C SER A 1019 4.37 15.66 10.28
N GLY A 1020 4.73 16.20 9.11
CA GLY A 1020 4.32 15.69 7.81
C GLY A 1020 3.22 16.53 7.15
N PHE A 1021 2.17 15.89 6.65
CA PHE A 1021 1.14 16.53 5.82
C PHE A 1021 0.35 17.62 6.57
N ASP A 1022 0.12 17.46 7.87
CA ASP A 1022 -0.73 18.36 8.64
C ASP A 1022 -0.09 19.74 8.87
N GLY A 1023 1.20 19.78 9.24
CA GLY A 1023 1.96 21.04 9.32
C GLY A 1023 2.11 21.74 7.97
N PHE A 1024 2.16 20.98 6.88
CA PHE A 1024 2.13 21.54 5.52
C PHE A 1024 0.77 22.19 5.21
N ILE A 1025 -0.36 21.52 5.48
CA ILE A 1025 -1.71 22.08 5.33
C ILE A 1025 -1.89 23.33 6.20
N GLN A 1026 -1.41 23.31 7.44
CA GLN A 1026 -1.47 24.47 8.34
C GLN A 1026 -0.64 25.66 7.82
N SER A 1027 0.53 25.39 7.24
CA SER A 1027 1.33 26.43 6.55
C SER A 1027 0.65 26.99 5.29
N ALA A 1028 -0.23 26.20 4.67
CA ALA A 1028 -0.96 26.54 3.45
C ALA A 1028 -2.26 27.32 3.75
N GLN A 1029 -3.00 26.95 4.80
CA GLN A 1029 -4.12 27.71 5.39
C GLN A 1029 -3.73 29.18 5.59
N LEU A 1030 -2.56 29.40 6.22
CA LEU A 1030 -2.01 30.74 6.46
C LEU A 1030 -1.74 31.54 5.19
N ARG A 1031 -1.47 30.89 4.06
CA ARG A 1031 -1.23 31.57 2.77
C ARG A 1031 -2.54 31.96 2.09
N LEU A 1032 -3.55 31.09 2.08
CA LEU A 1032 -4.88 31.43 1.57
C LEU A 1032 -5.53 32.56 2.37
N GLY A 1033 -5.55 32.44 3.70
CA GLY A 1033 -6.11 33.48 4.58
C GLY A 1033 -5.43 34.84 4.40
N LYS A 1034 -4.09 34.86 4.31
CA LYS A 1034 -3.34 36.09 4.03
C LYS A 1034 -3.62 36.65 2.64
N ALA A 1035 -3.69 35.82 1.59
CA ALA A 1035 -4.02 36.29 0.24
C ALA A 1035 -5.41 36.98 0.18
N MET A 1036 -6.43 36.38 0.79
CA MET A 1036 -7.80 36.92 0.82
C MET A 1036 -7.96 38.16 1.73
N ASN A 1037 -7.07 38.34 2.71
CA ASN A 1037 -7.11 39.44 3.69
C ASN A 1037 -5.95 40.44 3.53
N ASN A 1038 -5.45 40.65 2.30
CA ASN A 1038 -4.41 41.64 1.97
C ASN A 1038 -3.10 41.52 2.80
N ASN A 1039 -2.77 40.31 3.24
CA ASN A 1039 -1.68 39.97 4.16
C ASN A 1039 -1.76 40.58 5.58
N GLU A 1040 -2.89 41.15 5.99
CA GLU A 1040 -3.10 41.57 7.38
C GLU A 1040 -3.29 40.35 8.32
N PRO A 1041 -3.05 40.49 9.63
CA PRO A 1041 -3.48 39.51 10.65
C PRO A 1041 -4.98 39.20 10.50
N ASN A 1042 -5.35 37.91 10.46
CA ASN A 1042 -6.71 37.48 10.12
C ASN A 1042 -7.02 36.08 10.67
N ASP A 1043 -8.31 35.78 10.84
CA ASP A 1043 -8.78 34.45 11.25
C ASP A 1043 -9.14 33.53 10.06
N LEU A 1044 -8.59 33.80 8.87
CA LEU A 1044 -8.99 33.30 7.54
C LEU A 1044 -10.26 33.96 6.96
N PHE A 1045 -11.27 34.30 7.75
CA PHE A 1045 -12.54 34.85 7.24
C PHE A 1045 -12.62 36.38 7.27
N ALA A 1046 -11.99 37.04 8.26
CA ALA A 1046 -11.88 38.49 8.28
C ALA A 1046 -10.55 38.97 8.91
N PRO A 1047 -10.08 40.20 8.59
CA PRO A 1047 -8.92 40.78 9.25
C PRO A 1047 -9.20 41.05 10.72
N VAL A 1048 -8.20 40.88 11.60
CA VAL A 1048 -8.29 41.16 13.04
C VAL A 1048 -8.79 42.58 13.31
N LYS A 1049 -8.41 43.56 12.47
CA LYS A 1049 -8.92 44.94 12.55
C LYS A 1049 -10.44 45.02 12.39
N SER A 1050 -11.04 44.21 11.53
CA SER A 1050 -12.50 44.14 11.38
C SER A 1050 -13.16 43.36 12.52
N LEU A 1051 -12.54 42.25 12.96
CA LEU A 1051 -13.03 41.46 14.09
C LEU A 1051 -13.10 42.31 15.37
N GLN A 1052 -12.00 42.97 15.71
CA GLN A 1052 -11.89 43.81 16.91
C GLN A 1052 -12.57 45.17 16.73
N CYS A 1053 -12.34 45.88 15.62
CA CYS A 1053 -12.87 47.23 15.35
C CYS A 1053 -12.75 48.17 16.57
N LYS A 1054 -11.53 48.31 17.13
CA LYS A 1054 -11.29 48.90 18.46
C LYS A 1054 -11.91 50.31 18.59
N GLU A 1055 -11.90 51.08 17.51
CA GLU A 1055 -12.45 52.45 17.40
C GLU A 1055 -13.95 52.54 17.73
N LEU A 1056 -14.72 51.48 17.44
CA LEU A 1056 -16.17 51.39 17.71
C LEU A 1056 -16.49 51.27 19.21
N TRP A 1057 -15.59 50.66 19.96
CA TRP A 1057 -15.81 50.24 21.35
C TRP A 1057 -15.18 51.20 22.35
N GLU A 1058 -14.02 51.78 22.02
CA GLU A 1058 -13.31 52.79 22.80
C GLU A 1058 -14.15 54.08 22.99
N GLY A 1059 -15.11 54.35 22.10
CA GLY A 1059 -16.05 55.46 22.21
C GLY A 1059 -17.32 55.21 23.06
N ARG A 1060 -17.51 54.01 23.62
CA ARG A 1060 -18.71 53.63 24.40
C ARG A 1060 -18.44 53.75 25.92
N LYS A 1061 -19.48 54.02 26.73
CA LYS A 1061 -19.36 54.29 28.17
C LYS A 1061 -19.23 53.03 29.03
N MET A 1062 -19.74 51.90 28.53
CA MET A 1062 -19.60 50.61 29.21
C MET A 1062 -18.18 50.08 29.07
N GLN A 1063 -17.71 49.38 30.10
CA GLN A 1063 -16.41 48.71 30.08
C GLN A 1063 -16.46 47.48 29.14
N ASN A 1064 -16.31 47.75 27.85
CA ASN A 1064 -16.14 46.73 26.82
C ASN A 1064 -14.75 46.11 26.92
N ILE A 1065 -14.65 44.83 26.61
CA ILE A 1065 -13.42 44.05 26.76
C ILE A 1065 -13.03 43.48 25.41
N ILE A 1066 -11.84 43.84 24.95
CA ILE A 1066 -11.28 43.47 23.65
C ILE A 1066 -9.91 42.85 23.95
N PRO A 1067 -9.83 41.55 24.24
CA PRO A 1067 -8.56 40.87 24.49
C PRO A 1067 -7.69 40.91 23.24
N GLU A 1068 -6.38 40.77 23.43
CA GLU A 1068 -5.48 40.54 22.30
C GLU A 1068 -5.82 39.20 21.61
N PRO A 1069 -5.60 39.08 20.28
CA PRO A 1069 -6.11 37.96 19.51
C PRO A 1069 -5.56 36.61 20.00
N VAL A 1070 -6.44 35.62 20.17
CA VAL A 1070 -6.03 34.25 20.49
C VAL A 1070 -5.42 33.57 19.27
N SER A 1071 -4.59 32.55 19.50
CA SER A 1071 -4.14 31.64 18.44
C SER A 1071 -5.29 30.70 18.04
N ASN A 1072 -6.01 31.04 16.96
CA ASN A 1072 -7.09 30.23 16.40
C ASN A 1072 -7.45 30.70 14.97
N HIS A 1073 -8.35 30.00 14.29
CA HIS A 1073 -8.94 30.38 13.01
C HIS A 1073 -10.47 30.51 13.15
N HIS A 1074 -11.14 31.14 12.17
CA HIS A 1074 -12.57 31.52 12.23
C HIS A 1074 -13.51 30.35 12.53
N PHE A 1075 -13.07 29.16 12.16
CA PHE A 1075 -13.81 27.92 12.21
C PHE A 1075 -13.46 27.07 13.45
N GLY A 1076 -12.35 27.37 14.13
CA GLY A 1076 -11.88 26.66 15.31
C GLY A 1076 -12.32 27.23 16.66
N TYR A 1077 -13.06 28.35 16.71
CA TYR A 1077 -13.48 28.97 17.98
C TYR A 1077 -14.35 28.04 18.86
N PHE A 1078 -15.15 27.17 18.26
CA PHE A 1078 -16.06 26.22 18.94
C PHE A 1078 -15.83 24.76 18.55
N ILE A 1079 -14.81 24.46 17.74
CA ILE A 1079 -14.45 23.10 17.33
C ILE A 1079 -13.13 22.75 18.03
N THR A 1080 -13.21 22.00 19.13
CA THR A 1080 -12.03 21.58 19.91
C THR A 1080 -12.08 20.07 20.15
N PRO A 1081 -11.02 19.30 19.84
CA PRO A 1081 -10.96 17.87 20.21
C PRO A 1081 -10.97 17.69 21.73
N HIS A 1082 -11.60 16.61 22.23
CA HIS A 1082 -11.52 16.27 23.65
C HIS A 1082 -10.06 16.01 24.07
N GLY A 1083 -9.48 16.90 24.90
CA GLY A 1083 -8.19 16.70 25.55
C GLY A 1083 -7.28 17.94 25.62
N THR A 1084 -7.40 18.88 24.70
CA THR A 1084 -6.50 20.05 24.61
C THR A 1084 -6.86 21.17 25.58
N ARG A 1085 -6.66 20.92 26.89
CA ARG A 1085 -6.64 21.97 27.94
C ARG A 1085 -5.39 22.84 27.85
N ASP A 1086 -5.24 23.58 26.75
CA ASP A 1086 -4.17 24.57 26.60
C ASP A 1086 -4.60 25.97 27.12
N THR A 1087 -3.63 26.71 27.64
CA THR A 1087 -3.82 27.78 28.63
C THR A 1087 -3.94 29.19 28.03
N HIS A 1088 -4.01 29.30 26.71
CA HIS A 1088 -4.27 30.54 25.95
C HIS A 1088 -5.46 30.38 24.97
N THR A 1089 -6.52 29.71 25.41
CA THR A 1089 -7.70 29.39 24.59
C THR A 1089 -8.87 30.37 24.76
N VAL A 1090 -9.75 30.41 23.76
CA VAL A 1090 -11.07 31.11 23.77
C VAL A 1090 -11.82 30.88 25.08
N TRP A 1091 -11.79 29.64 25.56
CA TRP A 1091 -12.46 29.16 26.77
C TRP A 1091 -11.97 29.83 28.05
N LYS A 1092 -10.69 30.23 28.13
CA LYS A 1092 -10.17 31.00 29.26
C LYS A 1092 -10.87 32.36 29.35
N ILE A 1093 -10.89 33.10 28.24
CA ILE A 1093 -11.53 34.42 28.16
C ILE A 1093 -13.02 34.30 28.51
N MET A 1094 -13.73 33.33 27.93
CA MET A 1094 -15.13 33.07 28.27
C MET A 1094 -15.33 32.73 29.75
N SER A 1095 -14.44 31.94 30.37
CA SER A 1095 -14.51 31.60 31.79
C SER A 1095 -14.17 32.77 32.72
N GLU A 1096 -13.44 33.77 32.25
CA GLU A 1096 -13.17 35.02 32.99
C GLU A 1096 -14.33 36.04 32.85
N GLU A 1097 -15.05 36.01 31.72
CA GLU A 1097 -16.03 37.03 31.35
C GLU A 1097 -17.50 36.73 31.69
N LEU A 1098 -17.89 35.44 31.77
CA LEU A 1098 -19.25 34.94 32.05
C LEU A 1098 -19.58 34.78 33.55
#